data_AF-A0A8S1H6J6-F1
#
_entry.id   AF-A0A8S1H6J6-F1
#
_cell.length_a   1.000
_cell.length_b   1.000
_cell.length_c   1.000
_cell.angle_alpha   90.00
_cell.angle_beta   90.00
_cell.angle_gamma   90.00
#
_symmetry.space_group_name_H-M   'P 1'
#
loop_
_entity.id
_entity.type
_entity.pdbx_description
1 polymer ?
#
loop_
_entity_poly.entity_id
_entity_poly.type
_entity_poly.pdbx_seq_one_letter_code
_entity_poly.pdbx_strand_id
1 'polypeptide(L)'
;MSYGTARGDQADLALRLMRKNPEVSRFTNEIRRKLFQLREMNNLTETCRRYVDEHPDLTNEPSVLVPISVLYLHIFVLGIFGNLAVLYLTMRNRQLQTVQNIFILNLAASDVLMCLTSLPITLITNVYKTWLFASPVCKLLPLVQGASIFVSTFSLAAIALDRYNLVVRPHRIPLTSRGASMVALSLWVISVVVCMPYGWYMDVIKIPGLCGVFCTEKWPLAEVRKGYAFMVLITQFLFPFTTMAFCYYAIFSRLQHRAEKKLKKISERTQLLENSTTAAVVNTVVQDVSKTHSASEGNQRILVLAQQRRTTTILASMVLFFGLTWLPHNVVTLMIEYDEFFFHTNEGVDHTYMISTSVHLISMLNNVSNPFLYAWLNPVFREILLKTIKGSNSKSSLKQNTILKVYEFRDVDGHDFVGAKNRYALKNSGVPKNYAHLQIGLLQPPMRQLFLLLLLAASLAFVLAQTFSCAPRCQCYADPEHPSYMHLVCKWDQLNTTNLNSLPRPDLVRTLTIRCPHQYRKPSTPHAGMFQGLQNLERLELDRCQISYLPEALFAGLGQLYSLIVRNANMTDIPRELFAHVPNLMTLDLSGNKLRIEPYSLRYLSNLVHLDLSENDIAFLTNTLIPLTMLRVVTIDRNKITNIDFRRLPEELTDLSLRNNWISTIHYVPNSARHLRRLDLAGNRLEFFAGAGSSAYINVLPASLRFVDLSSNKINFLHESAMQHMQKMAVLDLQNNSLREVKMENLLGSKVSLRVYLSKNPLRCHCNIRWMLHATEKLSPTVADVSTVTCESIVDPSRVSLLTLADARNELLCKYKNICEAECPCCSAVECPCRRDCPPPCQCLRSANTASTKVCLQKCF
;
A
#
# COMPACT_ATOMS: atom_id res chain seq x y z
N MET A 1 -34.47 -5.97 66.59
CA MET A 1 -33.09 -5.49 66.35
C MET A 1 -32.89 -5.45 64.84
N SER A 2 -33.22 -4.34 64.17
CA SER A 2 -32.36 -3.18 63.88
C SER A 2 -31.14 -3.53 63.03
N TYR A 3 -31.12 -3.09 61.77
CA TYR A 3 -30.19 -2.05 61.26
C TYR A 3 -30.56 -1.67 59.82
N GLY A 4 -31.39 -0.63 59.70
CA GLY A 4 -31.51 0.23 58.52
C GLY A 4 -31.16 1.67 58.92
N THR A 5 -31.03 2.55 57.92
CA THR A 5 -30.72 3.99 57.97
C THR A 5 -29.24 4.40 58.07
N ALA A 6 -28.61 4.68 56.91
CA ALA A 6 -27.40 5.53 56.82
C ALA A 6 -27.18 6.21 55.44
N ARG A 7 -28.11 6.15 54.47
CA ARG A 7 -27.91 6.77 53.13
C ARG A 7 -28.85 7.94 52.79
N GLY A 8 -29.85 8.24 53.62
CA GLY A 8 -30.77 9.36 53.41
C GLY A 8 -30.20 10.74 53.82
N ASP A 9 -29.31 10.78 54.80
CA ASP A 9 -28.93 12.05 55.44
C ASP A 9 -27.89 12.89 54.67
N GLN A 10 -27.12 12.30 53.75
CA GLN A 10 -26.11 13.06 52.99
C GLN A 10 -26.70 13.84 51.80
N ALA A 11 -27.76 13.33 51.17
CA ALA A 11 -28.46 14.05 50.10
C ALA A 11 -29.26 15.24 50.66
N ASP A 12 -29.85 15.07 51.84
CA ASP A 12 -30.64 16.10 52.51
C ASP A 12 -29.76 17.20 53.13
N LEU A 13 -28.53 16.86 53.58
CA LEU A 13 -27.53 17.84 54.01
C LEU A 13 -26.99 18.69 52.85
N ALA A 14 -26.78 18.10 51.67
CA ALA A 14 -26.36 18.83 50.46
C ALA A 14 -27.43 19.83 49.98
N LEU A 15 -28.71 19.43 50.03
CA LEU A 15 -29.85 20.31 49.73
C LEU A 15 -30.01 21.46 50.76
N ARG A 16 -29.74 21.20 52.04
CA ARG A 16 -29.74 22.23 53.09
C ARG A 16 -28.58 23.21 52.96
N LEU A 17 -27.40 22.76 52.50
CA LEU A 17 -26.24 23.62 52.24
C LEU A 17 -26.40 24.47 50.97
N MET A 18 -27.04 23.94 49.91
CA MET A 18 -27.37 24.74 48.71
C MET A 18 -28.41 25.83 48.98
N ARG A 19 -29.35 25.63 49.93
CA ARG A 19 -30.31 26.66 50.36
C ARG A 19 -29.69 27.84 51.13
N LYS A 20 -28.50 27.66 51.73
CA LYS A 20 -27.82 28.71 52.50
C LYS A 20 -27.00 29.68 51.64
N ASN A 21 -26.82 29.41 50.35
CA ASN A 21 -26.09 30.31 49.46
C ASN A 21 -27.04 31.38 48.87
N PRO A 22 -26.90 32.66 49.24
CA PRO A 22 -27.87 33.70 48.89
C PRO A 22 -27.99 33.95 47.39
N GLU A 23 -26.98 33.62 46.58
CA GLU A 23 -27.04 33.73 45.11
C GLU A 23 -27.77 32.56 44.45
N VAL A 24 -27.57 31.33 44.95
CA VAL A 24 -28.25 30.12 44.46
C VAL A 24 -29.74 30.16 44.84
N SER A 25 -30.05 30.65 46.05
CA SER A 25 -31.42 30.90 46.51
C SER A 25 -32.11 31.98 45.68
N ARG A 26 -31.40 33.05 45.27
CA ARG A 26 -31.94 34.08 44.38
C ARG A 26 -32.28 33.50 43.01
N PHE A 27 -31.37 32.74 42.40
CA PHE A 27 -31.58 32.12 41.08
C PHE A 27 -32.69 31.05 41.09
N THR A 28 -32.75 30.21 42.13
CA THR A 28 -33.84 29.21 42.27
C THR A 28 -35.18 29.86 42.59
N ASN A 29 -35.20 30.96 43.34
CA ASN A 29 -36.42 31.74 43.55
C ASN A 29 -36.84 32.50 42.30
N GLU A 30 -35.93 33.01 41.47
CA GLU A 30 -36.22 33.63 40.17
C GLU A 30 -36.85 32.63 39.19
N ILE A 31 -36.28 31.41 39.10
CA ILE A 31 -36.82 30.31 38.28
C ILE A 31 -38.17 29.86 38.83
N ARG A 32 -38.31 29.73 40.15
CA ARG A 32 -39.59 29.39 40.79
C ARG A 32 -40.63 30.49 40.57
N ARG A 33 -40.25 31.76 40.56
CA ARG A 33 -41.13 32.90 40.26
C ARG A 33 -41.58 32.89 38.80
N LYS A 34 -40.68 32.57 37.86
CA LYS A 34 -41.04 32.37 36.44
C LYS A 34 -41.91 31.12 36.22
N LEU A 35 -41.63 30.03 36.93
CA LEU A 35 -42.47 28.82 36.92
C LEU A 35 -43.82 29.04 37.61
N PHE A 36 -43.90 29.92 38.60
CA PHE A 36 -45.15 30.32 39.26
C PHE A 36 -45.94 31.31 38.40
N GLN A 37 -45.28 32.22 37.67
CA GLN A 37 -45.92 33.03 36.62
C GLN A 37 -46.46 32.18 35.47
N LEU A 38 -45.75 31.11 35.08
CA LEU A 38 -46.27 30.10 34.14
C LEU A 38 -47.47 29.33 34.70
N ARG A 39 -47.60 29.21 36.03
CA ARG A 39 -48.74 28.58 36.71
C ARG A 39 -49.91 29.54 36.93
N GLU A 40 -49.66 30.84 37.12
CA GLU A 40 -50.70 31.88 37.25
C GLU A 40 -51.31 32.30 35.91
N MET A 41 -50.62 32.08 34.78
CA MET A 41 -51.25 32.17 33.44
C MET A 41 -52.39 31.16 33.24
N ASN A 42 -52.52 30.13 34.08
CA ASN A 42 -53.65 29.19 34.02
C ASN A 42 -54.92 29.70 34.71
N ASN A 43 -54.89 30.85 35.40
CA ASN A 43 -56.02 31.29 36.23
C ASN A 43 -56.64 32.64 35.86
N LEU A 44 -56.36 33.19 34.67
CA LEU A 44 -57.25 34.17 34.05
C LEU A 44 -57.78 33.64 32.72
N THR A 45 -59.11 33.60 32.65
CA THR A 45 -59.98 33.25 31.53
C THR A 45 -59.46 33.63 30.13
N GLU A 46 -58.69 32.72 29.54
CA GLU A 46 -58.77 32.36 28.12
C GLU A 46 -58.74 30.83 28.07
N THR A 47 -59.81 30.21 27.57
CA THR A 47 -59.92 28.76 27.37
C THR A 47 -59.03 28.32 26.21
N CYS A 48 -57.71 28.24 26.42
CA CYS A 48 -56.78 27.70 25.43
C CYS A 48 -56.44 26.22 25.75
N ARG A 49 -56.23 25.40 24.71
CA ARG A 49 -55.78 24.01 24.83
C ARG A 49 -54.28 23.93 24.57
N ARG A 50 -53.56 23.02 25.24
CA ARG A 50 -52.13 22.84 24.97
C ARG A 50 -51.95 22.07 23.67
N TYR A 51 -50.95 22.48 22.88
CA TYR A 51 -50.65 21.86 21.58
C TYR A 51 -50.47 20.34 21.67
N VAL A 52 -49.72 19.88 22.68
CA VAL A 52 -49.46 18.46 22.95
C VAL A 52 -50.74 17.65 23.22
N ASP A 53 -51.76 18.28 23.82
CA ASP A 53 -53.01 17.62 24.15
C ASP A 53 -53.91 17.46 22.90
N GLU A 54 -53.76 18.32 21.89
CA GLU A 54 -54.48 18.20 20.60
C GLU A 54 -53.74 17.34 19.56
N HIS A 55 -52.41 17.35 19.56
CA HIS A 55 -51.57 16.64 18.59
C HIS A 55 -50.55 15.77 19.32
N PRO A 56 -50.96 14.61 19.87
CA PRO A 56 -50.05 13.71 20.56
C PRO A 56 -49.07 13.07 19.57
N ASP A 57 -47.78 13.12 19.88
CA ASP A 57 -46.74 12.50 19.06
C ASP A 57 -45.75 11.68 19.90
N LEU A 58 -45.07 10.72 19.25
CA LEU A 58 -44.16 9.77 19.90
C LEU A 58 -42.99 10.43 20.63
N THR A 59 -42.62 11.67 20.31
CA THR A 59 -41.51 12.37 20.98
C THR A 59 -41.87 12.86 22.38
N ASN A 60 -43.16 12.85 22.73
CA ASN A 60 -43.66 13.22 24.05
C ASN A 60 -43.70 12.04 25.03
N GLU A 61 -43.59 10.80 24.52
CA GLU A 61 -43.50 9.60 25.33
C GLU A 61 -42.17 9.57 26.10
N PRO A 62 -42.17 9.37 27.43
CA PRO A 62 -40.95 9.34 28.24
C PRO A 62 -39.92 8.31 27.76
N SER A 63 -40.39 7.19 27.19
CA SER A 63 -39.56 6.11 26.63
C SER A 63 -38.73 6.56 25.43
N VAL A 64 -39.17 7.58 24.69
CA VAL A 64 -38.50 8.15 23.52
C VAL A 64 -37.76 9.44 23.88
N LEU A 65 -38.40 10.30 24.69
CA LEU A 65 -37.87 11.60 25.06
C LEU A 65 -36.58 11.51 25.88
N VAL A 66 -36.52 10.59 26.85
CA VAL A 66 -35.35 10.46 27.74
C VAL A 66 -34.10 10.03 26.95
N PRO A 67 -34.13 8.98 26.10
CA PRO A 67 -33.01 8.63 25.24
C PRO A 67 -32.58 9.78 24.32
N ILE A 68 -33.52 10.46 23.65
CA ILE A 68 -33.21 11.58 22.76
C ILE A 68 -32.50 12.70 23.53
N SER A 69 -33.01 13.09 24.70
CA SER A 69 -32.43 14.14 25.53
C SER A 69 -31.00 13.80 25.98
N VAL A 70 -30.76 12.53 26.32
CA VAL A 70 -29.42 12.03 26.64
C VAL A 70 -28.51 12.15 25.42
N LEU A 71 -28.94 11.76 24.22
CA LEU A 71 -28.14 11.86 23.00
C LEU A 71 -27.75 13.31 22.68
N TYR A 72 -28.72 14.24 22.71
CA TYR A 72 -28.47 15.67 22.49
C TYR A 72 -27.45 16.23 23.49
N LEU A 73 -27.57 15.88 24.78
CA LEU A 73 -26.61 16.31 25.80
C LEU A 73 -25.20 15.79 25.53
N HIS A 74 -25.06 14.55 25.08
CA HIS A 74 -23.75 13.97 24.78
C HIS A 74 -23.10 14.62 23.56
N ILE A 75 -23.87 14.84 22.50
CA ILE A 75 -23.39 15.55 21.31
C ILE A 75 -22.98 16.98 21.69
N PHE A 76 -23.78 17.65 22.52
CA PHE A 76 -23.49 19.00 22.99
C PHE A 76 -22.17 19.09 23.76
N VAL A 77 -21.99 18.22 24.76
CA VAL A 77 -20.78 18.21 25.59
C VAL A 77 -19.55 17.91 24.72
N LEU A 78 -19.58 16.82 23.95
CA LEU A 78 -18.43 16.42 23.13
C LEU A 78 -18.12 17.45 22.03
N GLY A 79 -19.15 18.00 21.39
CA GLY A 79 -19.02 19.01 20.34
C GLY A 79 -18.41 20.32 20.85
N ILE A 80 -18.89 20.84 21.98
CA ILE A 80 -18.35 22.08 22.58
C ILE A 80 -16.91 21.88 23.02
N PHE A 81 -16.62 20.88 23.85
CA PHE A 81 -15.27 20.68 24.38
C PHE A 81 -14.27 20.34 23.27
N GLY A 82 -14.66 19.51 22.30
CA GLY A 82 -13.81 19.12 21.19
C GLY A 82 -13.45 20.32 20.30
N ASN A 83 -14.44 21.09 19.86
CA ASN A 83 -14.19 22.21 18.94
C ASN A 83 -13.51 23.40 19.64
N LEU A 84 -13.81 23.68 20.92
CA LEU A 84 -13.06 24.66 21.71
C LEU A 84 -11.59 24.25 21.90
N ALA A 85 -11.30 22.96 22.08
CA ALA A 85 -9.93 22.47 22.15
C ALA A 85 -9.19 22.68 20.81
N VAL A 86 -9.85 22.43 19.67
CA VAL A 86 -9.30 22.69 18.33
C VAL A 86 -8.97 24.18 18.16
N LEU A 87 -9.91 25.07 18.51
CA LEU A 87 -9.70 26.52 18.48
C LEU A 87 -8.50 26.92 19.34
N TYR A 88 -8.52 26.51 20.61
CA TYR A 88 -7.51 26.89 21.60
C TYR A 88 -6.10 26.42 21.22
N LEU A 89 -5.92 25.14 20.90
CA LEU A 89 -4.61 24.57 20.62
C LEU A 89 -3.99 25.12 19.33
N THR A 90 -4.82 25.34 18.31
CA THR A 90 -4.38 25.87 17.02
C THR A 90 -4.03 27.35 17.12
N MET A 91 -4.82 28.15 17.85
CA MET A 91 -4.50 29.57 18.09
C MET A 91 -3.26 29.76 18.95
N ARG A 92 -3.05 28.89 19.96
CA ARG A 92 -1.91 29.01 20.88
C ARG A 92 -0.58 28.58 20.26
N ASN A 93 -0.58 27.67 19.29
CA ASN A 93 0.66 27.13 18.73
C ASN A 93 0.93 27.63 17.30
N ARG A 94 1.98 28.45 17.13
CA ARG A 94 2.41 28.97 15.82
C ARG A 94 2.71 27.88 14.79
N GLN A 95 3.15 26.68 15.21
CA GLN A 95 3.40 25.57 14.28
C GLN A 95 2.10 25.03 13.62
N LEU A 96 0.95 25.29 14.25
CA LEU A 96 -0.37 24.91 13.75
C LEU A 96 -1.06 26.06 13.00
N GLN A 97 -0.47 27.24 12.86
CA GLN A 97 -1.09 28.39 12.19
C GLN A 97 -0.81 28.41 10.68
N THR A 98 -1.19 27.33 10.00
CA THR A 98 -1.09 27.20 8.54
C THR A 98 -2.37 27.66 7.85
N VAL A 99 -2.31 27.94 6.54
CA VAL A 99 -3.46 28.34 5.70
C VAL A 99 -4.65 27.37 5.82
N GLN A 100 -4.39 26.07 5.76
CA GLN A 100 -5.43 25.04 5.91
C GLN A 100 -6.04 25.03 7.30
N ASN A 101 -5.21 25.30 8.31
CA ASN A 101 -5.67 25.33 9.68
C ASN A 101 -6.53 26.58 9.97
N ILE A 102 -6.44 27.65 9.18
CA ILE A 102 -7.39 28.79 9.26
C ILE A 102 -8.81 28.34 8.90
N PHE A 103 -8.98 27.52 7.85
CA PHE A 103 -10.30 26.97 7.49
C PHE A 103 -10.80 25.93 8.50
N ILE A 104 -9.89 25.20 9.14
CA ILE A 104 -10.24 24.29 10.25
C ILE A 104 -10.70 25.08 11.49
N LEU A 105 -10.05 26.20 11.80
CA LEU A 105 -10.50 27.12 12.85
C LEU A 105 -11.88 27.68 12.52
N ASN A 106 -12.12 28.01 11.26
CA ASN A 106 -13.42 28.47 10.78
C ASN A 106 -14.51 27.41 10.97
N LEU A 107 -14.22 26.15 10.64
CA LEU A 107 -15.13 25.02 10.84
C LEU A 107 -15.42 24.78 12.33
N ALA A 108 -14.38 24.81 13.18
CA ALA A 108 -14.56 24.65 14.62
C ALA A 108 -15.38 25.79 15.24
N ALA A 109 -15.24 27.03 14.74
CA ALA A 109 -16.02 28.16 15.21
C ALA A 109 -17.51 28.06 14.83
N SER A 110 -17.82 27.68 13.58
CA SER A 110 -19.21 27.47 13.15
C SER A 110 -19.86 26.28 13.88
N ASP A 111 -19.12 25.20 14.13
CA ASP A 111 -19.64 24.04 14.86
C ASP A 111 -19.88 24.34 16.36
N VAL A 112 -19.07 25.20 16.99
CA VAL A 112 -19.36 25.71 18.35
C VAL A 112 -20.64 26.52 18.35
N LEU A 113 -20.82 27.39 17.35
CA LEU A 113 -22.03 28.20 17.22
C LEU A 113 -23.26 27.29 17.04
N MET A 114 -23.17 26.25 16.21
CA MET A 114 -24.21 25.22 16.05
C MET A 114 -24.49 24.46 17.34
N CYS A 115 -23.47 24.07 18.09
CA CYS A 115 -23.67 23.39 19.37
C CYS A 115 -24.43 24.27 20.37
N LEU A 116 -24.10 25.56 20.45
CA LEU A 116 -24.74 26.51 21.40
C LEU A 116 -26.18 26.86 21.01
N THR A 117 -26.46 26.92 19.71
CA THR A 117 -27.73 27.46 19.19
C THR A 117 -28.70 26.38 18.71
N SER A 118 -28.23 25.27 18.16
CA SER A 118 -29.08 24.20 17.61
C SER A 118 -29.44 23.15 18.65
N LEU A 119 -28.45 22.56 19.31
CA LEU A 119 -28.66 21.41 20.19
C LEU A 119 -29.60 21.68 21.40
N PRO A 120 -29.40 22.73 22.21
CA PRO A 120 -30.27 22.97 23.36
C PRO A 120 -31.63 23.54 22.94
N ILE A 121 -31.66 24.46 21.96
CA ILE A 121 -32.90 25.16 21.61
C ILE A 121 -33.86 24.24 20.88
N THR A 122 -33.39 23.46 19.89
CA THR A 122 -34.23 22.49 19.17
C THR A 122 -34.83 21.45 20.11
N LEU A 123 -34.07 20.97 21.10
CA LEU A 123 -34.59 20.05 22.11
C LEU A 123 -35.67 20.71 22.97
N ILE A 124 -35.45 21.93 23.45
CA ILE A 124 -36.43 22.69 24.24
C ILE A 124 -37.71 22.91 23.44
N THR A 125 -37.61 23.34 22.18
CA THR A 125 -38.78 23.57 21.32
C THR A 125 -39.51 22.28 20.97
N ASN A 126 -38.80 21.15 20.85
CA ASN A 126 -39.41 19.84 20.65
C ASN A 126 -40.12 19.32 21.91
N VAL A 127 -39.63 19.61 23.11
CA VAL A 127 -40.28 19.16 24.35
C VAL A 127 -41.52 19.97 24.66
N TYR A 128 -41.41 21.30 24.60
CA TYR A 128 -42.49 22.19 25.01
C TYR A 128 -43.48 22.51 23.88
N LYS A 129 -43.13 22.20 22.62
CA LYS A 129 -43.92 22.46 21.40
C LYS A 129 -44.47 23.90 21.31
N THR A 130 -43.84 24.82 22.03
CA THR A 130 -44.19 26.23 22.12
C THR A 130 -42.90 27.03 22.14
N TRP A 131 -42.95 28.24 21.60
CA TRP A 131 -41.80 29.11 21.54
C TRP A 131 -41.63 29.87 22.86
N LEU A 132 -40.56 29.58 23.59
CA LEU A 132 -40.30 30.14 24.93
C LEU A 132 -39.38 31.38 24.92
N PHE A 133 -38.80 31.71 23.77
CA PHE A 133 -37.79 32.77 23.65
C PHE A 133 -38.40 34.09 23.14
N ALA A 134 -37.65 35.19 23.25
CA ALA A 134 -38.11 36.49 22.77
C ALA A 134 -38.25 36.52 21.23
N SER A 135 -39.12 37.40 20.72
CA SER A 135 -39.37 37.56 19.27
C SER A 135 -38.11 37.77 18.43
N PRO A 136 -37.10 38.57 18.82
CA PRO A 136 -35.87 38.70 18.06
C PRO A 136 -35.09 37.39 17.91
N VAL A 137 -35.19 36.48 18.89
CA VAL A 137 -34.53 35.16 18.84
C VAL A 137 -35.17 34.29 17.77
N CYS A 138 -36.49 34.40 17.53
CA CYS A 138 -37.19 33.64 16.49
C CYS A 138 -36.65 33.96 15.08
N LYS A 139 -36.18 35.20 14.87
CA LYS A 139 -35.61 35.64 13.59
C LYS A 139 -34.11 35.37 13.49
N LEU A 140 -33.39 35.63 14.58
CA LEU A 140 -31.93 35.53 14.60
C LEU A 140 -31.45 34.07 14.66
N LEU A 141 -32.17 33.20 15.36
CA LEU A 141 -31.72 31.83 15.57
C LEU A 141 -31.62 31.02 14.26
N PRO A 142 -32.65 31.00 13.39
CA PRO A 142 -32.58 30.25 12.13
C PRO A 142 -31.54 30.84 11.17
N LEU A 143 -31.34 32.17 11.20
CA LEU A 143 -30.29 32.86 10.46
C LEU A 143 -28.90 32.39 10.90
N VAL A 144 -28.63 32.35 12.21
CA VAL A 144 -27.34 31.94 12.77
C VAL A 144 -27.08 30.45 12.53
N GLN A 145 -28.09 29.60 12.72
CA GLN A 145 -27.97 28.16 12.46
C GLN A 145 -27.71 27.90 10.97
N GLY A 146 -28.51 28.49 10.07
CA GLY A 146 -28.32 28.38 8.63
C GLY A 146 -26.94 28.86 8.18
N ALA A 147 -26.55 30.08 8.61
CA ALA A 147 -25.26 30.65 8.22
C ALA A 147 -24.09 29.78 8.68
N SER A 148 -24.18 29.17 9.87
CA SER A 148 -23.14 28.26 10.38
C SER A 148 -22.99 27.01 9.51
N ILE A 149 -24.09 26.44 8.99
CA ILE A 149 -24.07 25.28 8.09
C ILE A 149 -23.40 25.63 6.76
N PHE A 150 -23.72 26.80 6.19
CA PHE A 150 -23.08 27.28 4.96
C PHE A 150 -21.59 27.56 5.18
N VAL A 151 -21.22 28.19 6.30
CA VAL A 151 -19.80 28.40 6.65
C VAL A 151 -19.07 27.06 6.75
N SER A 152 -19.66 26.05 7.39
CA SER A 152 -19.05 24.72 7.50
C SER A 152 -18.86 24.07 6.13
N THR A 153 -19.90 24.10 5.28
CA THR A 153 -19.86 23.50 3.94
C THR A 153 -18.87 24.21 3.01
N PHE A 154 -18.91 25.54 2.95
CA PHE A 154 -17.98 26.31 2.12
C PHE A 154 -16.54 26.24 2.63
N SER A 155 -16.32 26.08 3.93
CA SER A 155 -14.97 25.85 4.47
C SER A 155 -14.40 24.51 3.99
N LEU A 156 -15.20 23.44 3.93
CA LEU A 156 -14.78 22.15 3.36
C LEU A 156 -14.47 22.27 1.86
N ALA A 157 -15.29 23.01 1.10
CA ALA A 157 -15.03 23.27 -0.32
C ALA A 157 -13.75 24.10 -0.52
N ALA A 158 -13.51 25.11 0.32
CA ALA A 158 -12.28 25.92 0.29
C ALA A 158 -11.03 25.08 0.60
N ILE A 159 -11.10 24.16 1.57
CA ILE A 159 -10.02 23.21 1.86
C ILE A 159 -9.72 22.33 0.64
N ALA A 160 -10.76 21.82 -0.03
CA ALA A 160 -10.59 21.00 -1.24
C ALA A 160 -9.94 21.78 -2.39
N LEU A 161 -10.36 23.04 -2.60
CA LEU A 161 -9.82 23.92 -3.63
C LEU A 161 -8.37 24.34 -3.37
N ASP A 162 -8.02 24.69 -2.12
CA ASP A 162 -6.63 24.97 -1.72
C ASP A 162 -5.72 23.77 -2.01
N ARG A 163 -6.16 22.57 -1.60
CA ARG A 163 -5.44 21.33 -1.87
C ARG A 163 -5.32 21.03 -3.36
N TYR A 164 -6.37 21.25 -4.13
CA TYR A 164 -6.35 21.11 -5.59
C TYR A 164 -5.28 22.02 -6.21
N ASN A 165 -5.23 23.30 -5.81
CA ASN A 165 -4.25 24.23 -6.33
C ASN A 165 -2.81 23.80 -5.98
N LEU A 166 -2.55 23.42 -4.73
CA LEU A 166 -1.23 22.97 -4.28
C LEU A 166 -0.75 21.67 -4.95
N VAL A 167 -1.66 20.73 -5.22
CA VAL A 167 -1.30 19.41 -5.75
C VAL A 167 -1.36 19.38 -7.28
N VAL A 168 -2.41 19.92 -7.89
CA VAL A 168 -2.64 19.84 -9.34
C VAL A 168 -1.92 20.96 -10.10
N ARG A 169 -1.94 22.19 -9.56
CA ARG A 169 -1.41 23.41 -10.20
C ARG A 169 -0.28 24.07 -9.37
N PRO A 170 0.89 23.42 -9.22
CA PRO A 170 1.96 23.91 -8.34
C PRO A 170 2.58 25.26 -8.74
N HIS A 171 2.29 25.77 -9.95
CA HIS A 171 2.75 27.07 -10.44
C HIS A 171 1.82 28.23 -10.04
N ARG A 172 0.63 27.94 -9.48
CA ARG A 172 -0.22 28.97 -8.87
C ARG A 172 0.42 29.38 -7.54
N ILE A 173 0.42 30.68 -7.28
CA ILE A 173 0.91 31.23 -6.01
C ILE A 173 0.03 30.65 -4.88
N PRO A 174 0.63 30.01 -3.86
CA PRO A 174 -0.12 29.46 -2.74
C PRO A 174 -0.82 30.58 -1.97
N LEU A 175 -2.00 30.28 -1.42
CA LEU A 175 -2.76 31.25 -0.65
C LEU A 175 -1.93 31.71 0.56
N THR A 176 -1.85 33.01 0.80
CA THR A 176 -1.18 33.54 1.99
C THR A 176 -2.11 33.44 3.19
N SER A 177 -1.59 33.43 4.42
CA SER A 177 -2.45 33.41 5.62
C SER A 177 -3.41 34.61 5.67
N ARG A 178 -2.99 35.78 5.19
CA ARG A 178 -3.87 36.97 5.07
C ARG A 178 -4.98 36.72 4.05
N GLY A 179 -4.65 36.18 2.89
CA GLY A 179 -5.63 35.80 1.87
C GLY A 179 -6.62 34.76 2.39
N ALA A 180 -6.15 33.75 3.11
CA ALA A 180 -6.99 32.72 3.73
C ALA A 180 -7.95 33.29 4.78
N SER A 181 -7.49 34.21 5.62
CA SER A 181 -8.36 34.91 6.59
C SER A 181 -9.40 35.79 5.90
N MET A 182 -9.05 36.48 4.80
CA MET A 182 -10.01 37.23 4.00
C MET A 182 -11.06 36.32 3.36
N VAL A 183 -10.65 35.17 2.82
CA VAL A 183 -11.58 34.18 2.28
C VAL A 183 -12.51 33.68 3.39
N ALA A 184 -11.97 33.28 4.55
CA ALA A 184 -12.78 32.84 5.68
C ALA A 184 -13.81 33.89 6.11
N LEU A 185 -13.42 35.17 6.22
CA LEU A 185 -14.34 36.26 6.53
C LEU A 185 -15.42 36.43 5.45
N SER A 186 -15.05 36.34 4.18
CA SER A 186 -16.01 36.43 3.07
C SER A 186 -17.03 35.28 3.10
N LEU A 187 -16.63 34.09 3.54
CA LEU A 187 -17.55 32.95 3.68
C LEU A 187 -18.64 33.26 4.72
N TRP A 188 -18.31 33.90 5.84
CA TRP A 188 -19.33 34.32 6.81
C TRP A 188 -20.32 35.32 6.23
N VAL A 189 -19.83 36.32 5.51
CA VAL A 189 -20.68 37.34 4.89
C VAL A 189 -21.62 36.71 3.87
N ILE A 190 -21.09 35.85 2.97
CA ILE A 190 -21.89 35.16 1.96
C ILE A 190 -22.94 34.27 2.62
N SER A 191 -22.56 33.48 3.63
CA SER A 191 -23.49 32.60 4.35
C SER A 191 -24.63 33.36 5.03
N VAL A 192 -24.35 34.51 5.65
CA VAL A 192 -25.39 35.35 6.26
C VAL A 192 -26.33 35.92 5.19
N VAL A 193 -25.81 36.39 4.06
CA VAL A 193 -26.62 36.93 2.96
C VAL A 193 -27.54 35.85 2.38
N VAL A 194 -27.00 34.66 2.12
CA VAL A 194 -27.78 33.53 1.59
C VAL A 194 -28.88 33.10 2.56
N CYS A 195 -28.62 33.12 3.88
CA CYS A 195 -29.59 32.75 4.91
C CYS A 195 -30.54 33.88 5.35
N MET A 196 -30.30 35.12 4.93
CA MET A 196 -31.08 36.29 5.36
C MET A 196 -32.59 36.14 5.12
N PRO A 197 -33.07 35.64 3.95
CA PRO A 197 -34.50 35.45 3.72
C PRO A 197 -35.16 34.55 4.76
N TYR A 198 -34.47 33.48 5.18
CA TYR A 198 -35.01 32.55 6.18
C TYR A 198 -35.26 33.24 7.52
N GLY A 199 -34.30 34.03 8.02
CA GLY A 199 -34.48 34.79 9.25
C GLY A 199 -35.50 35.94 9.10
N TRP A 200 -35.59 36.55 7.92
CA TRP A 200 -36.52 37.65 7.64
C TRP A 200 -37.99 37.22 7.69
N TYR A 201 -38.30 36.07 7.10
CA TYR A 201 -39.66 35.52 7.04
C TYR A 201 -40.06 34.74 8.28
N MET A 202 -39.18 34.58 9.29
CA MET A 202 -39.56 34.00 10.57
C MET A 202 -40.29 35.02 11.45
N ASP A 203 -41.39 34.59 12.06
CA ASP A 203 -42.19 35.44 12.93
C ASP A 203 -42.84 34.66 14.08
N VAL A 204 -43.15 35.38 15.16
CA VAL A 204 -43.85 34.82 16.31
C VAL A 204 -45.35 35.06 16.17
N ILE A 205 -46.12 34.00 16.05
CA ILE A 205 -47.58 34.04 15.91
C ILE A 205 -48.28 33.44 17.13
N LYS A 206 -49.52 33.88 17.36
CA LYS A 206 -50.47 33.24 18.28
C LYS A 206 -51.54 32.54 17.47
N ILE A 207 -51.76 31.26 17.74
CA ILE A 207 -52.80 30.48 17.06
C ILE A 207 -54.06 30.50 17.95
N PRO A 208 -55.23 30.96 17.45
CA PRO A 208 -56.45 31.00 18.24
C PRO A 208 -56.81 29.62 18.80
N GLY A 209 -57.13 29.56 20.10
CA GLY A 209 -57.51 28.32 20.79
C GLY A 209 -56.35 27.48 21.33
N LEU A 210 -55.10 27.76 20.96
CA LEU A 210 -53.91 27.08 21.45
C LEU A 210 -53.12 27.93 22.46
N CYS A 211 -52.64 27.29 23.53
CA CYS A 211 -51.85 27.97 24.56
C CYS A 211 -50.41 28.21 24.08
N GLY A 212 -49.95 29.45 24.18
CA GLY A 212 -48.56 29.84 23.93
C GLY A 212 -48.37 30.68 22.67
N VAL A 213 -47.11 30.85 22.28
CA VAL A 213 -46.71 31.50 21.03
C VAL A 213 -45.88 30.52 20.21
N PHE A 214 -45.90 30.66 18.89
CA PHE A 214 -45.23 29.76 17.96
C PHE A 214 -44.32 30.57 17.05
N CYS A 215 -43.11 30.08 16.82
CA CYS A 215 -42.15 30.68 15.90
C CYS A 215 -42.24 29.90 14.58
N THR A 216 -42.73 30.55 13.52
CA THR A 216 -43.00 29.89 12.23
C THR A 216 -42.64 30.79 11.06
N GLU A 217 -42.54 30.19 9.88
CA GLU A 217 -42.24 30.85 8.63
C GLU A 217 -43.50 31.52 8.03
N LYS A 218 -43.38 32.79 7.66
CA LYS A 218 -44.44 33.60 7.05
C LYS A 218 -43.98 34.16 5.72
N TRP A 219 -43.89 33.27 4.73
CA TRP A 219 -43.55 33.64 3.35
C TRP A 219 -44.74 34.31 2.65
N PRO A 220 -44.50 35.24 1.70
CA PRO A 220 -45.57 35.93 0.98
C PRO A 220 -46.32 34.99 0.02
N LEU A 221 -45.63 33.98 -0.52
CA LEU A 221 -46.16 33.01 -1.47
C LEU A 221 -45.50 31.65 -1.22
N ALA A 222 -46.26 30.55 -1.31
CA ALA A 222 -45.74 29.19 -1.15
C ALA A 222 -44.65 28.84 -2.18
N GLU A 223 -44.78 29.35 -3.41
CA GLU A 223 -43.78 29.15 -4.47
C GLU A 223 -42.42 29.80 -4.15
N VAL A 224 -42.42 30.92 -3.42
CA VAL A 224 -41.18 31.59 -2.99
C VAL A 224 -40.49 30.78 -1.90
N ARG A 225 -41.25 30.19 -0.96
CA ARG A 225 -40.73 29.28 0.08
C ARG A 225 -40.07 28.04 -0.55
N LYS A 226 -40.77 27.36 -1.45
CA LYS A 226 -40.26 26.19 -2.19
C LYS A 226 -39.02 26.54 -3.04
N GLY A 227 -39.06 27.69 -3.74
CA GLY A 227 -37.93 28.18 -4.53
C GLY A 227 -36.69 28.46 -3.66
N TYR A 228 -36.88 29.04 -2.48
CA TYR A 228 -35.81 29.26 -1.51
C TYR A 228 -35.24 27.93 -0.98
N ALA A 229 -36.09 26.97 -0.60
CA ALA A 229 -35.65 25.64 -0.16
C ALA A 229 -34.81 24.92 -1.23
N PHE A 230 -35.22 25.00 -2.51
CA PHE A 230 -34.44 24.46 -3.62
C PHE A 230 -33.10 25.18 -3.85
N MET A 231 -33.08 26.51 -3.70
CA MET A 231 -31.83 27.29 -3.77
C MET A 231 -30.87 26.89 -2.66
N VAL A 232 -31.36 26.70 -1.44
CA VAL A 232 -30.57 26.20 -0.31
C VAL A 232 -30.00 24.82 -0.62
N LEU A 233 -30.79 23.87 -1.15
CA LEU A 233 -30.27 22.55 -1.55
C LEU A 233 -29.14 22.65 -2.60
N ILE A 234 -29.29 23.51 -3.61
CA ILE A 234 -28.25 23.69 -4.64
C ILE A 234 -26.98 24.27 -4.02
N THR A 235 -27.13 25.37 -3.28
CA THR A 235 -25.99 26.17 -2.80
C THR A 235 -25.30 25.54 -1.58
N GLN A 236 -26.04 24.85 -0.71
CA GLN A 236 -25.53 24.18 0.48
C GLN A 236 -25.06 22.75 0.18
N PHE A 237 -25.66 22.05 -0.78
CA PHE A 237 -25.36 20.64 -1.01
C PHE A 237 -24.79 20.38 -2.40
N LEU A 238 -25.55 20.59 -3.48
CA LEU A 238 -25.13 20.14 -4.82
C LEU A 238 -23.85 20.82 -5.31
N PHE A 239 -23.79 22.15 -5.30
CA PHE A 239 -22.65 22.92 -5.82
C PHE A 239 -21.34 22.67 -5.04
N PRO A 240 -21.33 22.69 -3.69
CA PRO A 240 -20.13 22.38 -2.93
C PRO A 240 -19.67 20.93 -3.15
N PHE A 241 -20.58 19.97 -3.17
CA PHE A 241 -20.22 18.55 -3.32
C PHE A 241 -19.70 18.22 -4.71
N THR A 242 -20.28 18.78 -5.78
CA THR A 242 -19.74 18.61 -7.14
C THR A 242 -18.35 19.22 -7.24
N THR A 243 -18.15 20.40 -6.64
CA THR A 243 -16.84 21.06 -6.60
C THR A 243 -15.80 20.22 -5.86
N MET A 244 -16.14 19.71 -4.67
CA MET A 244 -15.26 18.87 -3.86
C MET A 244 -14.94 17.54 -4.57
N ALA A 245 -15.95 16.89 -5.15
CA ALA A 245 -15.78 15.64 -5.90
C ALA A 245 -14.81 15.83 -7.08
N PHE A 246 -15.00 16.89 -7.88
CA PHE A 246 -14.09 17.23 -8.96
C PHE A 246 -12.66 17.48 -8.46
N CYS A 247 -12.50 18.27 -7.39
CA CYS A 247 -11.20 18.57 -6.81
C CYS A 247 -10.47 17.30 -6.38
N TYR A 248 -11.12 16.42 -5.62
CA TYR A 248 -10.50 15.18 -5.13
C TYR A 248 -10.21 14.18 -6.24
N TYR A 249 -11.09 14.06 -7.24
CA TYR A 249 -10.83 13.25 -8.43
C TYR A 249 -9.54 13.71 -9.15
N ALA A 250 -9.42 15.01 -9.41
CA ALA A 250 -8.26 15.57 -10.08
C ALA A 250 -6.98 15.47 -9.23
N ILE A 251 -7.08 15.66 -7.91
CA ILE A 251 -5.97 15.46 -6.97
C ILE A 251 -5.50 13.99 -7.03
N PHE A 252 -6.42 13.03 -6.97
CA PHE A 252 -6.10 11.61 -7.01
C PHE A 252 -5.39 11.22 -8.31
N SER A 253 -5.97 11.63 -9.45
CA SER A 253 -5.39 11.41 -10.77
C SER A 253 -3.97 11.99 -10.87
N ARG A 254 -3.77 13.23 -10.40
CA ARG A 254 -2.45 13.87 -10.41
C ARG A 254 -1.44 13.16 -9.51
N LEU A 255 -1.86 12.71 -8.33
CA LEU A 255 -0.99 11.99 -7.39
C LEU A 255 -0.56 10.64 -7.95
N GLN A 256 -1.48 9.90 -8.59
CA GLN A 256 -1.15 8.66 -9.28
C GLN A 256 -0.12 8.89 -10.40
N HIS A 257 -0.35 9.91 -11.25
CA HIS A 257 0.59 10.25 -12.31
C HIS A 257 1.97 10.71 -11.78
N ARG A 258 2.01 11.45 -10.64
CA ARG A 258 3.27 11.82 -9.99
C ARG A 258 3.99 10.61 -9.40
N ALA A 259 3.26 9.65 -8.84
CA ALA A 259 3.84 8.42 -8.32
C ALA A 259 4.46 7.60 -9.46
N GLU A 260 3.77 7.42 -10.59
CA GLU A 260 4.30 6.76 -11.79
C GLU A 260 5.58 7.44 -12.31
N LYS A 261 5.58 8.77 -12.45
CA LYS A 261 6.78 9.53 -12.83
C LYS A 261 7.93 9.39 -11.84
N LYS A 262 7.64 9.41 -10.54
CA LYS A 262 8.66 9.25 -9.49
C LYS A 262 9.24 7.84 -9.50
N LEU A 263 8.42 6.81 -9.74
CA LEU A 263 8.87 5.43 -9.92
C LEU A 263 9.77 5.29 -11.15
N LYS A 264 9.40 5.92 -12.27
CA LYS A 264 10.23 5.97 -13.47
C LYS A 264 11.58 6.65 -13.20
N LYS A 265 11.58 7.79 -12.50
CA LYS A 265 12.81 8.53 -12.18
C LYS A 265 13.69 7.84 -11.14
N ILE A 266 13.10 7.08 -10.21
CA ILE A 266 13.84 6.20 -9.29
C ILE A 266 14.50 5.08 -10.08
N SER A 267 13.77 4.41 -11.00
CA SER A 267 14.38 3.37 -11.84
C SER A 267 15.52 3.92 -12.71
N GLU A 268 15.37 5.12 -13.27
CA GLU A 268 16.42 5.83 -14.02
C GLU A 268 17.62 6.20 -13.13
N ARG A 269 17.42 6.61 -11.87
CA ARG A 269 18.51 6.92 -10.92
C ARG A 269 19.23 5.67 -10.42
N THR A 270 18.52 4.57 -10.19
CA THR A 270 19.14 3.28 -9.86
C THR A 270 20.05 2.84 -10.99
N GLN A 271 19.59 2.97 -12.25
CA GLN A 271 20.40 2.71 -13.44
C GLN A 271 21.64 3.64 -13.55
N LEU A 272 21.51 4.93 -13.20
CA LEU A 272 22.65 5.87 -13.23
C LEU A 272 23.64 5.66 -12.07
N LEU A 273 23.16 5.23 -10.90
CA LEU A 273 24.01 4.88 -9.75
C LEU A 273 24.76 3.57 -10.01
N GLU A 274 24.12 2.57 -10.62
CA GLU A 274 24.78 1.37 -11.13
C GLU A 274 25.89 1.73 -12.14
N ASN A 275 25.63 2.72 -13.00
CA ASN A 275 26.63 3.23 -13.96
C ASN A 275 27.72 4.12 -13.33
N SER A 276 27.56 4.62 -12.09
CA SER A 276 28.52 5.50 -11.42
C SER A 276 29.38 4.77 -10.37
N THR A 277 28.88 3.67 -9.78
CA THR A 277 29.64 2.80 -8.88
C THR A 277 30.67 1.93 -9.58
N THR A 278 30.73 1.95 -10.92
CA THR A 278 31.78 1.32 -11.73
C THR A 278 33.08 2.11 -11.80
N ALA A 279 33.16 3.31 -11.20
CA ALA A 279 34.34 4.18 -11.29
C ALA A 279 35.19 4.31 -10.00
N ALA A 280 34.78 3.77 -8.85
CA ALA A 280 35.60 3.88 -7.63
C ALA A 280 35.47 2.67 -6.67
N VAL A 281 36.51 1.82 -6.70
CA VAL A 281 36.99 0.88 -5.65
C VAL A 281 36.12 -0.35 -5.34
N VAL A 282 36.84 -1.47 -5.26
CA VAL A 282 36.43 -2.87 -5.38
C VAL A 282 36.27 -3.57 -4.01
N ASN A 283 35.49 -4.65 -4.01
CA ASN A 283 35.43 -5.82 -3.11
C ASN A 283 34.34 -5.96 -2.02
N THR A 284 33.72 -7.16 -2.06
CA THR A 284 33.10 -7.96 -0.99
C THR A 284 31.64 -7.81 -0.53
N VAL A 285 30.80 -6.89 -1.05
CA VAL A 285 29.40 -6.79 -0.55
C VAL A 285 28.30 -6.82 -1.66
N VAL A 286 28.66 -6.94 -2.93
CA VAL A 286 27.70 -6.70 -4.04
C VAL A 286 26.75 -7.89 -4.33
N GLN A 287 26.97 -9.08 -3.76
CA GLN A 287 26.10 -10.26 -4.01
C GLN A 287 24.81 -10.30 -3.16
N ASP A 288 24.75 -9.65 -2.00
CA ASP A 288 23.52 -9.56 -1.19
C ASP A 288 22.60 -8.40 -1.55
N VAL A 289 23.13 -7.39 -2.24
CA VAL A 289 22.38 -6.19 -2.63
C VAL A 289 21.46 -6.47 -3.84
N SER A 290 21.83 -7.34 -4.77
CA SER A 290 20.98 -7.63 -5.95
C SER A 290 19.76 -8.51 -5.67
N LYS A 291 19.82 -9.43 -4.69
CA LYS A 291 18.67 -10.24 -4.25
C LYS A 291 17.71 -9.47 -3.33
N THR A 292 18.21 -8.50 -2.58
CA THR A 292 17.38 -7.58 -1.79
C THR A 292 16.78 -6.46 -2.64
N HIS A 293 17.42 -6.04 -3.74
CA HIS A 293 16.91 -4.95 -4.59
C HIS A 293 15.61 -5.27 -5.34
N SER A 294 15.37 -6.49 -5.82
CA SER A 294 14.12 -6.84 -6.53
C SER A 294 12.91 -6.97 -5.58
N ALA A 295 13.12 -7.50 -4.37
CA ALA A 295 12.13 -7.54 -3.30
C ALA A 295 11.92 -6.16 -2.64
N SER A 296 12.98 -5.34 -2.57
CA SER A 296 12.94 -3.96 -2.06
C SER A 296 12.27 -3.02 -3.06
N GLU A 297 12.51 -3.11 -4.37
CA GLU A 297 11.82 -2.27 -5.38
C GLU A 297 10.30 -2.47 -5.38
N GLY A 298 9.82 -3.71 -5.20
CA GLY A 298 8.40 -4.01 -5.02
C GLY A 298 7.83 -3.38 -3.74
N ASN A 299 8.53 -3.54 -2.62
CA ASN A 299 8.14 -2.95 -1.33
C ASN A 299 8.25 -1.42 -1.31
N GLN A 300 9.19 -0.83 -2.04
CA GLN A 300 9.45 0.60 -2.13
C GLN A 300 8.46 1.27 -3.10
N ARG A 301 8.00 0.57 -4.15
CA ARG A 301 6.81 0.94 -4.95
C ARG A 301 5.56 1.01 -4.08
N ILE A 302 5.31 -0.03 -3.28
CA ILE A 302 4.16 -0.11 -2.36
C ILE A 302 4.24 0.99 -1.29
N LEU A 303 5.42 1.24 -0.70
CA LEU A 303 5.62 2.29 0.31
C LEU A 303 5.46 3.71 -0.25
N VAL A 304 5.99 4.00 -1.45
CA VAL A 304 5.86 5.32 -2.09
C VAL A 304 4.40 5.62 -2.46
N LEU A 305 3.66 4.61 -2.93
CA LEU A 305 2.23 4.71 -3.20
C LEU A 305 1.40 4.83 -1.92
N ALA A 306 1.77 4.13 -0.84
CA ALA A 306 1.08 4.16 0.45
C ALA A 306 1.31 5.48 1.23
N GLN A 307 2.52 6.06 1.16
CA GLN A 307 2.89 7.25 1.94
C GLN A 307 2.25 8.55 1.43
N GLN A 308 1.85 8.64 0.15
CA GLN A 308 1.25 9.85 -0.43
C GLN A 308 -0.29 9.84 -0.50
N ARG A 309 -0.97 8.70 -0.31
CA ARG A 309 -2.44 8.59 -0.39
C ARG A 309 -3.16 8.95 0.92
N ARG A 310 -2.49 8.84 2.07
CA ARG A 310 -3.10 8.95 3.40
C ARG A 310 -3.81 10.29 3.65
N THR A 311 -3.23 11.43 3.27
CA THR A 311 -3.84 12.76 3.55
C THR A 311 -5.06 13.03 2.66
N THR A 312 -5.04 12.62 1.40
CA THR A 312 -6.15 12.82 0.45
C THR A 312 -7.33 11.92 0.78
N THR A 313 -7.09 10.65 1.13
CA THR A 313 -8.15 9.71 1.55
C THR A 313 -8.88 10.20 2.79
N ILE A 314 -8.17 10.81 3.74
CA ILE A 314 -8.81 11.29 4.97
C ILE A 314 -9.63 12.58 4.71
N LEU A 315 -9.13 13.51 3.89
CA LEU A 315 -9.89 14.70 3.49
C LEU A 315 -11.14 14.34 2.66
N ALA A 316 -11.03 13.32 1.80
CA ALA A 316 -12.18 12.75 1.09
C ALA A 316 -13.18 12.08 2.06
N SER A 317 -12.70 11.38 3.10
CA SER A 317 -13.58 10.79 4.12
C SER A 317 -14.34 11.82 4.96
N MET A 318 -13.76 13.01 5.21
CA MET A 318 -14.45 14.12 5.89
C MET A 318 -15.64 14.62 5.06
N VAL A 319 -15.46 14.74 3.75
CA VAL A 319 -16.52 15.16 2.83
C VAL A 319 -17.60 14.10 2.69
N LEU A 320 -17.22 12.82 2.61
CA LEU A 320 -18.17 11.72 2.58
C LEU A 320 -19.01 11.67 3.87
N PHE A 321 -18.38 11.82 5.04
CA PHE A 321 -19.07 11.83 6.33
C PHE A 321 -20.04 13.03 6.46
N PHE A 322 -19.60 14.22 6.06
CA PHE A 322 -20.48 15.41 6.03
C PHE A 322 -21.69 15.18 5.11
N GLY A 323 -21.47 14.60 3.93
CA GLY A 323 -22.55 14.31 2.97
C GLY A 323 -23.55 13.31 3.51
N LEU A 324 -23.08 12.21 4.10
CA LEU A 324 -23.92 11.16 4.65
C LEU A 324 -24.75 11.62 5.86
N THR A 325 -24.20 12.53 6.67
CA THR A 325 -24.90 13.04 7.87
C THR A 325 -25.90 14.15 7.57
N TRP A 326 -25.67 14.96 6.53
CA TRP A 326 -26.54 16.08 6.17
C TRP A 326 -27.56 15.77 5.07
N LEU A 327 -27.34 14.74 4.25
CA LEU A 327 -28.28 14.36 3.19
C LEU A 327 -29.67 13.98 3.73
N PRO A 328 -29.82 13.14 4.79
CA PRO A 328 -31.14 12.76 5.28
C PRO A 328 -31.97 13.96 5.74
N HIS A 329 -31.35 14.93 6.39
CA HIS A 329 -32.03 16.14 6.84
C HIS A 329 -32.50 17.00 5.67
N ASN A 330 -31.64 17.25 4.68
CA ASN A 330 -32.03 18.01 3.48
C ASN A 330 -33.16 17.33 2.69
N VAL A 331 -33.12 15.99 2.55
CA VAL A 331 -34.16 15.24 1.84
C VAL A 331 -35.48 15.28 2.60
N VAL A 332 -35.48 15.03 3.91
CA VAL A 332 -36.70 15.06 4.72
C VAL A 332 -37.29 16.47 4.77
N THR A 333 -36.48 17.51 4.92
CA THR A 333 -36.96 18.91 4.86
C THR A 333 -37.60 19.21 3.52
N LEU A 334 -37.01 18.76 2.41
CA LEU A 334 -37.61 18.95 1.08
C LEU A 334 -38.92 18.16 0.92
N MET A 335 -38.99 16.94 1.43
CA MET A 335 -40.22 16.13 1.39
C MET A 335 -41.37 16.82 2.14
N ILE A 336 -41.11 17.29 3.37
CA ILE A 336 -42.10 18.02 4.20
C ILE A 336 -42.52 19.33 3.51
N GLU A 337 -41.59 20.01 2.84
CA GLU A 337 -41.85 21.28 2.16
C GLU A 337 -42.77 21.13 0.92
N TYR A 338 -42.73 19.98 0.24
CA TYR A 338 -43.58 19.68 -0.92
C TYR A 338 -44.89 18.99 -0.54
N ASP A 339 -44.88 18.16 0.50
CA ASP A 339 -46.04 17.47 1.03
C ASP A 339 -45.97 17.44 2.57
N GLU A 340 -46.77 18.31 3.19
CA GLU A 340 -46.83 18.48 4.64
C GLU A 340 -47.42 17.26 5.37
N PHE A 341 -48.19 16.42 4.65
CA PHE A 341 -48.84 15.23 5.21
C PHE A 341 -48.09 13.92 4.90
N PHE A 342 -46.91 14.00 4.28
CA PHE A 342 -46.18 12.84 3.77
C PHE A 342 -45.88 11.76 4.83
N PHE A 343 -45.68 12.17 6.09
CA PHE A 343 -45.36 11.27 7.20
C PHE A 343 -46.56 10.96 8.12
N HIS A 344 -47.77 11.35 7.75
CA HIS A 344 -48.99 10.94 8.44
C HIS A 344 -49.40 9.54 7.98
N THR A 345 -49.69 8.65 8.92
CA THR A 345 -50.24 7.32 8.59
C THR A 345 -51.75 7.40 8.34
N ASN A 346 -52.29 6.42 7.62
CA ASN A 346 -53.74 6.27 7.41
C ASN A 346 -54.52 6.10 8.73
N GLU A 347 -53.83 5.80 9.84
CA GLU A 347 -54.38 5.68 11.19
C GLU A 347 -54.37 7.02 11.97
N GLY A 348 -53.92 8.12 11.34
CA GLY A 348 -53.92 9.46 11.93
C GLY A 348 -52.74 9.76 12.87
N VAL A 349 -51.68 8.94 12.86
CA VAL A 349 -50.49 9.14 13.70
C VAL A 349 -49.47 10.02 12.97
N ASP A 350 -48.99 11.06 13.64
CA ASP A 350 -47.98 11.98 13.11
C ASP A 350 -46.55 11.58 13.51
N HIS A 351 -45.77 11.13 12.51
CA HIS A 351 -44.36 10.78 12.67
C HIS A 351 -43.39 11.92 12.32
N THR A 352 -43.89 13.08 11.88
CA THR A 352 -43.09 14.19 11.35
C THR A 352 -42.07 14.68 12.37
N TYR A 353 -42.48 14.89 13.63
CA TYR A 353 -41.58 15.32 14.70
C TYR A 353 -40.52 14.26 15.04
N MET A 354 -40.87 12.97 15.04
CA MET A 354 -39.93 11.89 15.34
C MET A 354 -38.87 11.76 14.25
N ILE A 355 -39.29 11.80 12.99
CA ILE A 355 -38.40 11.69 11.83
C ILE A 355 -37.51 12.93 11.73
N SER A 356 -38.09 14.14 11.87
CA SER A 356 -37.34 15.41 11.88
C SER A 356 -36.29 15.46 12.99
N THR A 357 -36.64 15.03 14.20
CA THR A 357 -35.71 14.94 15.34
C THR A 357 -34.59 13.93 15.10
N SER A 358 -34.91 12.80 14.45
CA SER A 358 -33.94 11.75 14.14
C SER A 358 -32.94 12.19 13.08
N VAL A 359 -33.41 12.78 11.97
CA VAL A 359 -32.49 13.30 10.94
C VAL A 359 -31.67 14.49 11.43
N HIS A 360 -32.24 15.34 12.28
CA HIS A 360 -31.48 16.40 12.94
C HIS A 360 -30.35 15.84 13.81
N LEU A 361 -30.63 14.82 14.64
CA LEU A 361 -29.61 14.14 15.45
C LEU A 361 -28.47 13.59 14.58
N ILE A 362 -28.80 12.95 13.45
CA ILE A 362 -27.81 12.41 12.50
C ILE A 362 -26.92 13.54 11.95
N SER A 363 -27.50 14.67 11.55
CA SER A 363 -26.75 15.83 11.05
C SER A 363 -25.85 16.45 12.12
N MET A 364 -26.30 16.47 13.38
CA MET A 364 -25.53 17.03 14.49
C MET A 364 -24.31 16.18 14.91
N LEU A 365 -24.23 14.90 14.51
CA LEU A 365 -23.04 14.07 14.75
C LEU A 365 -21.77 14.65 14.11
N ASN A 366 -21.93 15.46 13.04
CA ASN A 366 -20.84 16.16 12.40
C ASN A 366 -20.04 17.06 13.36
N ASN A 367 -20.73 17.71 14.32
CA ASN A 367 -20.10 18.60 15.29
C ASN A 367 -19.13 17.85 16.23
N VAL A 368 -19.34 16.55 16.44
CA VAL A 368 -18.48 15.71 17.30
C VAL A 368 -17.33 15.12 16.50
N SER A 369 -17.59 14.70 15.25
CA SER A 369 -16.59 14.02 14.42
C SER A 369 -15.39 14.90 14.05
N ASN A 370 -15.59 16.20 13.85
CA ASN A 370 -14.56 17.10 13.34
C ASN A 370 -13.29 17.15 14.22
N PRO A 371 -13.35 17.39 15.54
CA PRO A 371 -12.20 17.30 16.44
C PRO A 371 -11.44 15.97 16.41
N PHE A 372 -12.15 14.83 16.36
CA PHE A 372 -11.52 13.52 16.30
C PHE A 372 -10.77 13.31 14.99
N LEU A 373 -11.37 13.72 13.88
CA LEU A 373 -10.74 13.63 12.57
C LEU A 373 -9.49 14.52 12.50
N TYR A 374 -9.49 15.70 13.12
CA TYR A 374 -8.30 16.56 13.23
C TYR A 374 -7.19 15.94 14.08
N ALA A 375 -7.53 15.35 15.22
CA ALA A 375 -6.57 14.64 16.07
C ALA A 375 -5.98 13.40 15.38
N TRP A 376 -6.75 12.75 14.50
CA TRP A 376 -6.25 11.63 13.70
C TRP A 376 -5.33 12.10 12.54
N LEU A 377 -5.71 13.19 11.88
CA LEU A 377 -5.08 13.75 10.70
C LEU A 377 -3.76 14.46 10.97
N ASN A 378 -3.69 15.20 12.08
CA ASN A 378 -2.58 16.08 12.39
C ASN A 378 -1.79 15.50 13.57
N PRO A 379 -0.72 14.72 13.32
CA PRO A 379 0.05 14.10 14.38
C PRO A 379 0.68 15.11 15.33
N VAL A 380 1.00 16.32 14.83
CA VAL A 380 1.50 17.44 15.65
C VAL A 380 0.41 17.93 16.60
N PHE A 381 -0.80 18.15 16.10
CA PHE A 381 -1.97 18.50 16.93
C PHE A 381 -2.25 17.44 17.99
N ARG A 382 -2.24 16.16 17.59
CA ARG A 382 -2.44 15.02 18.50
C ARG A 382 -1.41 15.01 19.63
N GLU A 383 -0.15 15.23 19.31
CA GLU A 383 0.93 15.24 20.29
C GLU A 383 0.78 16.42 21.26
N ILE A 384 0.43 17.61 20.76
CA ILE A 384 0.17 18.79 21.59
C ILE A 384 -1.04 18.54 22.50
N LEU A 385 -2.14 18.03 21.97
CA LEU A 385 -3.34 17.68 22.73
C LEU A 385 -3.01 16.71 23.86
N LEU A 386 -2.26 15.64 23.57
CA LEU A 386 -1.83 14.66 24.57
C LEU A 386 -0.88 15.27 25.61
N LYS A 387 0.00 16.21 25.24
CA LYS A 387 0.86 16.95 26.18
C LYS A 387 0.03 17.86 27.09
N THR A 388 -0.96 18.56 26.55
CA THR A 388 -1.86 19.42 27.33
C THR A 388 -2.71 18.61 28.31
N ILE A 389 -3.21 17.44 27.90
CA ILE A 389 -3.99 16.53 28.77
C ILE A 389 -3.12 15.91 29.87
N LYS A 390 -1.85 15.59 29.58
CA LYS A 390 -0.95 14.92 30.54
C LYS A 390 -0.31 15.84 31.59
N GLY A 391 -0.45 17.16 31.47
CA GLY A 391 0.13 18.12 32.41
C GLY A 391 1.65 18.26 32.25
N SER A 392 2.13 19.51 32.30
CA SER A 392 3.55 19.87 32.10
C SER A 392 4.42 19.36 33.26
N ASN A 393 4.90 18.11 33.21
CA ASN A 393 5.96 17.61 34.09
C ASN A 393 6.95 16.68 33.40
N SER A 394 7.43 17.07 32.22
CA SER A 394 8.68 16.53 31.69
C SER A 394 9.44 17.61 30.94
N LYS A 395 10.42 18.21 31.62
CA LYS A 395 11.54 18.89 30.96
C LYS A 395 12.39 17.81 30.31
N SER A 396 12.22 17.60 29.00
CA SER A 396 13.29 17.06 28.16
C SER A 396 13.59 18.09 27.07
N SER A 397 14.84 18.53 27.07
CA SER A 397 15.39 19.52 26.14
C SER A 397 15.28 19.01 24.71
N LEU A 398 14.59 19.78 23.86
CA LEU A 398 14.61 19.59 22.42
C LEU A 398 16.02 19.89 21.91
N LYS A 399 16.77 18.85 21.51
CA LYS A 399 17.77 19.03 20.46
C LYS A 399 17.03 19.14 19.13
N GLN A 400 16.97 20.35 18.60
CA GLN A 400 16.80 20.59 17.17
C GLN A 400 17.95 19.90 16.43
N ASN A 401 17.62 18.90 15.61
CA ASN A 401 18.32 18.56 14.38
C ASN A 401 17.41 17.61 13.59
N THR A 402 16.82 18.08 12.50
CA THR A 402 17.36 17.93 11.14
C THR A 402 16.97 16.58 10.55
N ILE A 403 16.31 16.69 9.40
CA ILE A 403 15.97 15.67 8.43
C ILE A 403 17.13 14.65 8.28
N LEU A 404 16.80 13.35 8.13
CA LEU A 404 17.63 12.14 7.89
C LEU A 404 18.10 11.30 9.11
N LYS A 405 17.47 10.12 9.27
CA LYS A 405 18.08 8.81 9.64
C LYS A 405 17.19 7.73 9.01
N VAL A 406 17.51 7.17 7.84
CA VAL A 406 18.42 6.03 7.63
C VAL A 406 18.08 4.88 8.58
N TYR A 407 17.33 3.88 8.10
CA TYR A 407 17.29 2.57 8.73
C TYR A 407 18.48 1.77 8.18
N GLU A 408 19.46 1.57 9.04
CA GLU A 408 20.54 0.60 8.87
C GLU A 408 19.98 -0.82 8.75
N PHE A 409 20.52 -1.55 7.78
CA PHE A 409 20.54 -3.01 7.73
C PHE A 409 21.34 -3.55 8.93
N ARG A 410 20.91 -4.68 9.47
CA ARG A 410 21.77 -5.55 10.28
C ARG A 410 21.62 -6.98 9.73
N ASP A 411 22.64 -7.41 9.00
CA ASP A 411 22.88 -8.80 8.62
C ASP A 411 23.13 -9.66 9.87
N VAL A 412 22.68 -10.92 9.83
CA VAL A 412 23.35 -12.02 10.57
C VAL A 412 23.09 -13.34 9.82
N ASP A 413 24.11 -13.82 9.10
CA ASP A 413 24.45 -15.25 9.07
C ASP A 413 25.29 -15.55 10.32
N GLY A 414 25.04 -16.71 10.93
CA GLY A 414 25.77 -17.16 12.12
C GLY A 414 27.07 -17.89 11.78
N HIS A 415 28.07 -17.77 12.65
CA HIS A 415 28.89 -18.89 13.11
C HIS A 415 29.59 -18.57 14.44
N ASP A 416 29.74 -19.64 15.22
CA ASP A 416 30.08 -19.77 16.63
C ASP A 416 31.54 -19.41 17.03
N PHE A 417 31.76 -18.97 18.28
CA PHE A 417 32.42 -19.77 19.36
C PHE A 417 32.73 -18.94 20.64
N VAL A 418 32.19 -19.42 21.76
CA VAL A 418 32.78 -19.61 23.11
C VAL A 418 33.25 -18.43 23.99
N GLY A 419 32.71 -18.39 25.23
CA GLY A 419 33.54 -18.18 26.42
C GLY A 419 32.94 -17.46 27.65
N ALA A 420 32.40 -18.23 28.60
CA ALA A 420 32.24 -17.96 30.05
C ALA A 420 31.21 -16.91 30.53
N LYS A 421 29.98 -17.31 30.92
CA LYS A 421 29.53 -17.81 32.25
C LYS A 421 29.37 -16.73 33.34
N ASN A 422 28.11 -16.41 33.66
CA ASN A 422 27.62 -16.61 35.02
C ASN A 422 26.10 -16.88 35.06
N ARG A 423 25.74 -17.94 35.80
CA ARG A 423 24.38 -18.41 36.09
C ARG A 423 23.75 -17.54 37.17
N TYR A 424 22.50 -17.12 37.00
CA TYR A 424 21.49 -17.12 38.06
C TYR A 424 20.10 -17.42 37.47
N ALA A 425 19.30 -18.10 38.29
CA ALA A 425 18.19 -18.96 37.95
C ALA A 425 16.95 -18.28 37.36
N LEU A 426 16.22 -19.04 36.54
CA LEU A 426 14.83 -18.77 36.17
C LEU A 426 13.95 -18.67 37.41
N LYS A 427 13.30 -17.51 37.58
CA LYS A 427 12.06 -17.38 38.33
C LYS A 427 11.06 -16.66 37.45
N ASN A 428 9.95 -17.36 37.18
CA ASN A 428 8.75 -16.84 36.53
C ASN A 428 8.42 -15.42 37.01
N SER A 429 8.56 -14.45 36.13
CA SER A 429 7.90 -13.14 36.21
C SER A 429 7.97 -12.48 34.84
N GLY A 430 6.79 -12.06 34.37
CA GLY A 430 6.57 -11.57 33.01
C GLY A 430 7.33 -10.27 32.70
N VAL A 431 7.74 -10.17 31.44
CA VAL A 431 8.34 -9.00 30.79
C VAL A 431 7.70 -8.93 29.39
N PRO A 432 7.33 -7.75 28.87
CA PRO A 432 5.93 -7.42 28.66
C PRO A 432 5.51 -7.48 27.19
N LYS A 433 4.29 -7.97 26.96
CA LYS A 433 3.47 -7.53 25.82
C LYS A 433 3.13 -6.06 26.06
N ASN A 434 3.66 -5.13 25.25
CA ASN A 434 3.04 -3.82 25.01
C ASN A 434 3.80 -3.01 23.95
N TYR A 435 3.43 -3.17 22.68
CA TYR A 435 3.46 -2.09 21.67
C TYR A 435 2.31 -2.29 20.68
N ALA A 436 1.08 -2.33 21.21
CA ALA A 436 -0.18 -2.13 20.46
C ALA A 436 -1.39 -1.80 21.35
N HIS A 437 -1.22 -1.74 22.68
CA HIS A 437 -2.28 -1.36 23.61
C HIS A 437 -1.79 -0.27 24.57
N LEU A 438 -2.04 1.00 24.19
CA LEU A 438 -2.30 2.17 25.07
C LEU A 438 -2.36 3.40 24.13
N GLN A 439 -3.37 4.28 24.12
CA GLN A 439 -4.14 4.80 25.25
C GLN A 439 -5.57 5.23 24.83
N ILE A 440 -6.58 4.41 25.14
CA ILE A 440 -7.94 4.86 25.53
C ILE A 440 -7.99 4.73 27.06
N GLY A 441 -7.14 5.49 27.74
CA GLY A 441 -6.83 5.30 29.16
C GLY A 441 -7.07 6.51 30.06
N LEU A 442 -7.74 7.57 29.60
CA LEU A 442 -7.89 8.82 30.36
C LEU A 442 -9.33 9.38 30.38
N LEU A 443 -10.35 8.52 30.47
CA LEU A 443 -11.71 8.95 30.80
C LEU A 443 -12.37 8.01 31.83
N GLN A 444 -13.06 8.60 32.80
CA GLN A 444 -13.73 7.94 33.93
C GLN A 444 -14.82 6.93 33.51
N PRO A 445 -15.15 5.93 34.37
CA PRO A 445 -15.96 4.75 34.04
C PRO A 445 -17.35 4.97 33.39
N PRO A 446 -18.16 5.99 33.72
CA PRO A 446 -19.48 6.15 33.09
C PRO A 446 -19.41 6.60 31.61
N MET A 447 -18.33 7.28 31.20
CA MET A 447 -18.13 7.71 29.81
C MET A 447 -17.65 6.60 28.88
N ARG A 448 -17.03 5.54 29.43
CA ARG A 448 -16.61 4.36 28.65
C ARG A 448 -17.81 3.55 28.16
N GLN A 449 -18.83 3.36 29.00
CA GLN A 449 -20.00 2.57 28.63
C GLN A 449 -20.87 3.28 27.58
N LEU A 450 -20.98 4.61 27.65
CA LEU A 450 -21.76 5.36 26.70
C LEU A 450 -21.06 5.57 25.34
N PHE A 451 -19.74 5.76 25.34
CA PHE A 451 -18.94 5.77 24.11
C PHE A 451 -18.96 4.40 23.42
N LEU A 452 -18.95 3.31 24.19
CA LEU A 452 -19.16 1.95 23.68
C LEU A 452 -20.59 1.75 23.15
N LEU A 453 -21.64 2.24 23.81
CA LEU A 453 -23.04 2.12 23.37
C LEU A 453 -23.35 2.93 22.09
N LEU A 454 -22.78 4.13 21.94
CA LEU A 454 -22.97 4.98 20.77
C LEU A 454 -22.16 4.50 19.56
N LEU A 455 -20.95 4.01 19.78
CA LEU A 455 -20.19 3.30 18.74
C LEU A 455 -20.83 1.94 18.44
N LEU A 456 -21.42 1.24 19.41
CA LEU A 456 -22.15 -0.02 19.19
C LEU A 456 -23.41 0.21 18.36
N ALA A 457 -24.20 1.27 18.58
CA ALA A 457 -25.40 1.53 17.79
C ALA A 457 -25.08 1.99 16.34
N ALA A 458 -24.09 2.85 16.16
CA ALA A 458 -23.63 3.29 14.83
C ALA A 458 -22.87 2.18 14.09
N SER A 459 -22.15 1.33 14.82
CA SER A 459 -21.59 0.11 14.24
C SER A 459 -22.65 -0.95 14.03
N LEU A 460 -23.74 -1.09 14.81
CA LEU A 460 -24.78 -2.10 14.58
C LEU A 460 -25.52 -1.86 13.25
N ALA A 461 -25.80 -0.59 12.92
CA ALA A 461 -26.39 -0.22 11.63
C ALA A 461 -25.43 -0.43 10.44
N PHE A 462 -24.10 -0.34 10.67
CA PHE A 462 -23.07 -0.61 9.66
C PHE A 462 -22.64 -2.09 9.62
N VAL A 463 -22.80 -2.84 10.72
CA VAL A 463 -22.47 -4.26 10.93
C VAL A 463 -23.60 -5.15 10.41
N LEU A 464 -24.85 -4.67 10.39
CA LEU A 464 -25.92 -5.31 9.63
C LEU A 464 -25.70 -5.22 8.11
N ALA A 465 -24.75 -4.40 7.65
CA ALA A 465 -24.16 -4.46 6.32
C ALA A 465 -22.74 -5.08 6.39
N GLN A 466 -22.70 -6.41 6.55
CA GLN A 466 -21.54 -7.29 6.32
C GLN A 466 -20.39 -7.23 7.36
N THR A 467 -20.60 -7.80 8.55
CA THR A 467 -19.50 -8.46 9.27
C THR A 467 -19.28 -9.87 8.75
N PHE A 468 -18.17 -10.11 8.06
CA PHE A 468 -17.70 -11.46 7.78
C PHE A 468 -17.22 -12.10 9.09
N SER A 469 -17.95 -13.10 9.59
CA SER A 469 -17.46 -13.94 10.68
C SER A 469 -16.27 -14.76 10.16
N CYS A 470 -15.10 -14.57 10.77
CA CYS A 470 -13.83 -15.12 10.32
C CYS A 470 -13.50 -16.40 11.11
N ALA A 471 -13.00 -17.44 10.42
CA ALA A 471 -12.62 -18.70 11.05
C ALA A 471 -11.52 -18.51 12.12
N PRO A 472 -11.50 -19.35 13.18
CA PRO A 472 -10.48 -19.26 14.22
C PRO A 472 -9.07 -19.45 13.64
N ARG A 473 -8.14 -18.59 14.09
CA ARG A 473 -6.75 -18.47 13.58
C ARG A 473 -6.63 -17.93 12.14
N CYS A 474 -7.70 -17.33 11.61
CA CYS A 474 -7.68 -16.56 10.37
C CYS A 474 -7.89 -15.06 10.62
N GLN A 475 -7.37 -14.24 9.71
CA GLN A 475 -7.64 -12.82 9.58
C GLN A 475 -8.35 -12.60 8.25
N CYS A 476 -9.49 -11.92 8.27
CA CYS A 476 -10.29 -11.64 7.09
C CYS A 476 -10.25 -10.13 6.80
N TYR A 477 -10.06 -9.77 5.54
CA TYR A 477 -10.01 -8.39 5.06
C TYR A 477 -11.01 -8.24 3.91
N ALA A 478 -11.79 -7.16 3.87
CA ALA A 478 -12.62 -6.87 2.70
C ALA A 478 -11.74 -6.47 1.50
N ASP A 479 -12.15 -6.86 0.30
CA ASP A 479 -11.51 -6.45 -0.94
C ASP A 479 -11.71 -4.93 -1.13
N PRO A 480 -10.64 -4.13 -1.30
CA PRO A 480 -10.72 -2.67 -1.41
C PRO A 480 -11.49 -2.17 -2.64
N GLU A 481 -11.53 -2.96 -3.72
CA GLU A 481 -12.19 -2.59 -4.98
C GLU A 481 -13.64 -3.10 -5.02
N HIS A 482 -13.90 -4.24 -4.36
CA HIS A 482 -15.22 -4.87 -4.33
C HIS A 482 -15.57 -5.32 -2.90
N PRO A 483 -16.17 -4.45 -2.06
CA PRO A 483 -16.39 -4.72 -0.63
C PRO A 483 -17.16 -6.00 -0.31
N SER A 484 -17.92 -6.53 -1.28
CA SER A 484 -18.65 -7.80 -1.19
C SER A 484 -17.74 -9.03 -1.11
N TYR A 485 -16.48 -8.94 -1.56
CA TYR A 485 -15.52 -10.02 -1.52
C TYR A 485 -14.49 -9.84 -0.41
N MET A 486 -13.85 -10.94 0.00
CA MET A 486 -12.89 -10.94 1.10
C MET A 486 -11.61 -11.72 0.81
N HIS A 487 -10.55 -11.32 1.51
CA HIS A 487 -9.23 -11.93 1.53
C HIS A 487 -8.98 -12.57 2.90
N LEU A 488 -8.53 -13.82 2.91
CA LEU A 488 -8.26 -14.57 4.13
C LEU A 488 -6.77 -14.87 4.30
N VAL A 489 -6.28 -14.67 5.52
CA VAL A 489 -4.93 -15.05 5.94
C VAL A 489 -5.02 -15.91 7.21
N CYS A 490 -4.79 -17.21 7.06
CA CYS A 490 -4.90 -18.21 8.11
C CYS A 490 -3.53 -18.68 8.59
N LYS A 491 -3.40 -18.91 9.90
CA LYS A 491 -2.22 -19.47 10.55
C LYS A 491 -2.58 -20.75 11.30
N TRP A 492 -2.37 -21.89 10.65
CA TRP A 492 -2.68 -23.21 11.20
C TRP A 492 -1.43 -24.04 11.40
N ASP A 493 -1.41 -24.88 12.44
CA ASP A 493 -0.27 -25.75 12.71
C ASP A 493 -0.22 -26.94 11.73
N GLN A 494 -1.37 -27.34 11.18
CA GLN A 494 -1.53 -28.39 10.18
C GLN A 494 -2.77 -28.09 9.33
N LEU A 495 -2.75 -28.52 8.06
CA LEU A 495 -3.90 -28.46 7.15
C LEU A 495 -4.66 -29.80 7.20
N ASN A 496 -5.92 -29.75 7.64
CA ASN A 496 -6.84 -30.88 7.78
C ASN A 496 -8.30 -30.48 7.49
N THR A 497 -9.21 -31.46 7.46
CA THR A 497 -10.62 -31.27 7.08
C THR A 497 -11.41 -30.32 7.98
N THR A 498 -10.98 -30.05 9.22
CA THR A 498 -11.75 -29.22 10.15
C THR A 498 -11.43 -27.73 10.04
N ASN A 499 -10.36 -27.36 9.31
CA ASN A 499 -9.91 -25.97 9.22
C ASN A 499 -10.90 -25.02 8.52
N LEU A 500 -11.59 -25.48 7.48
CA LEU A 500 -12.46 -24.63 6.64
C LEU A 500 -13.97 -24.80 6.91
N ASN A 501 -14.38 -25.79 7.70
CA ASN A 501 -15.81 -26.08 7.97
C ASN A 501 -16.52 -24.98 8.79
N SER A 502 -15.76 -24.04 9.38
CA SER A 502 -16.28 -22.94 10.20
C SER A 502 -16.49 -21.63 9.43
N LEU A 503 -16.28 -21.62 8.10
CA LEU A 503 -16.48 -20.46 7.25
C LEU A 503 -17.97 -20.23 6.95
N PRO A 504 -18.56 -19.09 7.35
CA PRO A 504 -20.00 -18.85 7.19
C PRO A 504 -20.41 -18.42 5.78
N ARG A 505 -19.50 -17.81 5.00
CA ARG A 505 -19.72 -17.40 3.60
C ARG A 505 -18.48 -17.67 2.72
N PRO A 506 -18.21 -18.93 2.38
CA PRO A 506 -17.04 -19.31 1.58
C PRO A 506 -17.12 -18.80 0.12
N ASP A 507 -18.33 -18.52 -0.37
CA ASP A 507 -18.63 -17.97 -1.69
C ASP A 507 -18.05 -16.56 -1.92
N LEU A 508 -17.81 -15.79 -0.87
CA LEU A 508 -17.31 -14.42 -0.98
C LEU A 508 -15.78 -14.33 -0.91
N VAL A 509 -15.09 -15.45 -0.73
CA VAL A 509 -13.63 -15.47 -0.58
C VAL A 509 -12.94 -15.43 -1.93
N ARG A 510 -12.19 -14.35 -2.19
CA ARG A 510 -11.36 -14.18 -3.40
C ARG A 510 -9.94 -14.67 -3.23
N THR A 511 -9.33 -14.43 -2.08
CA THR A 511 -7.96 -14.91 -1.82
C THR A 511 -7.84 -15.62 -0.49
N LEU A 512 -7.02 -16.66 -0.46
CA LEU A 512 -6.76 -17.46 0.73
C LEU A 512 -5.26 -17.72 0.86
N THR A 513 -4.66 -17.28 1.95
CA THR A 513 -3.27 -17.54 2.30
C THR A 513 -3.20 -18.33 3.59
N ILE A 514 -2.52 -19.48 3.57
CA ILE A 514 -2.35 -20.36 4.71
C ILE A 514 -0.86 -20.46 5.02
N ARG A 515 -0.47 -20.13 6.26
CA ARG A 515 0.92 -20.20 6.72
C ARG A 515 1.04 -21.13 7.92
N CYS A 516 1.89 -22.14 7.79
CA CYS A 516 2.18 -23.04 8.91
C CYS A 516 3.43 -22.58 9.69
N PRO A 517 3.40 -22.55 11.04
CA PRO A 517 4.51 -22.11 11.87
C PRO A 517 5.64 -23.13 11.92
N HIS A 518 6.88 -22.64 11.88
CA HIS A 518 8.10 -23.45 11.76
C HIS A 518 8.42 -24.33 12.99
N GLN A 519 7.79 -24.05 14.14
CA GLN A 519 8.04 -24.73 15.42
C GLN A 519 7.29 -26.06 15.57
N TYR A 520 6.25 -26.31 14.76
CA TYR A 520 5.43 -27.53 14.84
C TYR A 520 5.46 -28.25 13.48
N ARG A 521 6.27 -29.30 13.37
CA ARG A 521 6.43 -30.14 12.18
C ARG A 521 5.34 -31.22 12.09
N LYS A 522 4.07 -30.86 12.30
CA LYS A 522 3.00 -31.84 12.14
C LYS A 522 2.69 -32.01 10.65
N PRO A 523 2.67 -33.24 10.14
CA PRO A 523 2.32 -33.49 8.75
C PRO A 523 0.87 -33.04 8.49
N SER A 524 0.69 -32.33 7.41
CA SER A 524 -0.60 -31.90 6.88
C SER A 524 -1.12 -32.94 5.89
N THR A 525 -2.36 -33.36 6.09
CA THR A 525 -3.05 -34.38 5.27
C THR A 525 -4.36 -33.79 4.76
N PRO A 526 -4.31 -32.91 3.75
CA PRO A 526 -5.53 -32.34 3.17
C PRO A 526 -6.37 -33.43 2.49
N HIS A 527 -7.70 -33.30 2.56
CA HIS A 527 -8.64 -34.22 1.93
C HIS A 527 -9.03 -33.72 0.52
N ALA A 528 -9.49 -34.63 -0.33
CA ALA A 528 -10.06 -34.29 -1.64
C ALA A 528 -11.21 -33.29 -1.50
N GLY A 529 -11.29 -32.29 -2.38
CA GLY A 529 -12.36 -31.28 -2.38
C GLY A 529 -12.38 -30.36 -1.15
N MET A 530 -11.29 -30.28 -0.37
CA MET A 530 -11.23 -29.43 0.83
C MET A 530 -11.56 -27.95 0.54
N PHE A 531 -11.30 -27.47 -0.67
CA PHE A 531 -11.57 -26.09 -1.08
C PHE A 531 -12.85 -25.93 -1.92
N GLN A 532 -13.66 -26.98 -2.08
CA GLN A 532 -14.80 -27.01 -3.00
C GLN A 532 -15.86 -25.92 -2.74
N GLY A 533 -15.99 -25.47 -1.49
CA GLY A 533 -16.90 -24.38 -1.12
C GLY A 533 -16.45 -22.98 -1.56
N LEU A 534 -15.18 -22.78 -1.94
CA LEU A 534 -14.59 -21.48 -2.28
C LEU A 534 -14.65 -21.22 -3.80
N GLN A 535 -15.85 -21.22 -4.37
CA GLN A 535 -16.05 -21.25 -5.83
C GLN A 535 -15.53 -19.99 -6.57
N ASN A 536 -15.46 -18.85 -5.87
CA ASN A 536 -14.96 -17.58 -6.39
C ASN A 536 -13.47 -17.32 -6.03
N LEU A 537 -12.76 -18.34 -5.56
CA LEU A 537 -11.37 -18.19 -5.17
C LEU A 537 -10.48 -17.97 -6.40
N GLU A 538 -9.81 -16.83 -6.40
CA GLU A 538 -8.94 -16.35 -7.46
C GLU A 538 -7.47 -16.67 -7.18
N ARG A 539 -7.06 -16.59 -5.90
CA ARG A 539 -5.68 -16.85 -5.44
C ARG A 539 -5.63 -17.72 -4.20
N LEU A 540 -4.82 -18.79 -4.26
CA LEU A 540 -4.54 -19.68 -3.13
C LEU A 540 -3.03 -19.73 -2.87
N GLU A 541 -2.63 -19.50 -1.62
CA GLU A 541 -1.24 -19.60 -1.18
C GLU A 541 -1.11 -20.51 0.04
N LEU A 542 -0.26 -21.52 -0.07
CA LEU A 542 0.14 -22.44 1.01
C LEU A 542 1.65 -22.28 1.23
N ASP A 543 2.06 -21.89 2.44
CA ASP A 543 3.47 -21.63 2.74
C ASP A 543 3.90 -22.30 4.05
N ARG A 544 5.01 -23.05 3.99
CA ARG A 544 5.63 -23.80 5.09
C ARG A 544 4.76 -24.89 5.71
N CYS A 545 3.73 -25.37 5.01
CA CYS A 545 2.87 -26.46 5.49
C CYS A 545 3.44 -27.80 5.04
N GLN A 546 3.85 -28.67 5.96
CA GLN A 546 4.47 -29.96 5.62
C GLN A 546 3.44 -30.92 5.05
N ILE A 547 3.25 -30.95 3.73
CA ILE A 547 2.25 -31.78 3.09
C ILE A 547 2.86 -33.16 2.82
N SER A 548 2.36 -34.18 3.52
CA SER A 548 2.83 -35.56 3.34
C SER A 548 2.21 -36.23 2.11
N TYR A 549 0.97 -35.86 1.78
CA TYR A 549 0.22 -36.44 0.66
C TYR A 549 -0.76 -35.41 0.10
N LEU A 550 -0.86 -35.32 -1.23
CA LEU A 550 -1.84 -34.51 -1.94
C LEU A 550 -2.86 -35.42 -2.64
N PRO A 551 -4.15 -35.30 -2.35
CA PRO A 551 -5.18 -36.05 -3.07
C PRO A 551 -5.39 -35.47 -4.48
N GLU A 552 -5.70 -36.32 -5.46
CA GLU A 552 -5.90 -35.93 -6.86
C GLU A 552 -6.99 -34.86 -7.04
N ALA A 553 -8.08 -34.92 -6.29
CA ALA A 553 -9.16 -33.95 -6.39
C ALA A 553 -9.07 -32.81 -5.36
N LEU A 554 -7.87 -32.43 -4.89
CA LEU A 554 -7.71 -31.41 -3.84
C LEU A 554 -8.34 -30.06 -4.22
N PHE A 555 -8.11 -29.61 -5.46
CA PHE A 555 -8.57 -28.32 -5.98
C PHE A 555 -9.92 -28.40 -6.70
N ALA A 556 -10.68 -29.48 -6.51
CA ALA A 556 -12.01 -29.60 -7.09
C ALA A 556 -12.91 -28.44 -6.63
N GLY A 557 -13.66 -27.85 -7.57
CA GLY A 557 -14.54 -26.70 -7.32
C GLY A 557 -13.89 -25.32 -7.48
N LEU A 558 -12.58 -25.24 -7.69
CA LEU A 558 -11.84 -23.96 -7.83
C LEU A 558 -11.75 -23.46 -9.29
N GLY A 559 -12.88 -23.39 -10.00
CA GLY A 559 -12.91 -23.05 -11.43
C GLY A 559 -12.41 -21.64 -11.77
N GLN A 560 -12.42 -20.70 -10.82
CA GLN A 560 -11.99 -19.31 -11.00
C GLN A 560 -10.52 -19.06 -10.60
N LEU A 561 -9.81 -20.09 -10.14
CA LEU A 561 -8.46 -19.95 -9.62
C LEU A 561 -7.47 -19.61 -10.74
N TYR A 562 -6.87 -18.42 -10.70
CA TYR A 562 -5.85 -18.00 -11.66
C TYR A 562 -4.43 -18.04 -11.07
N SER A 563 -4.27 -18.01 -9.75
CA SER A 563 -2.95 -18.03 -9.07
C SER A 563 -2.90 -19.05 -7.95
N LEU A 564 -1.97 -19.99 -8.04
CA LEU A 564 -1.71 -21.01 -7.02
C LEU A 564 -0.25 -20.98 -6.60
N ILE A 565 -0.01 -20.92 -5.30
CA ILE A 565 1.32 -20.87 -4.70
C ILE A 565 1.39 -21.94 -3.61
N VAL A 566 2.35 -22.86 -3.73
CA VAL A 566 2.59 -23.91 -2.72
C VAL A 566 4.09 -23.98 -2.46
N ARG A 567 4.54 -23.31 -1.39
CA ARG A 567 5.96 -23.13 -1.08
C ARG A 567 6.38 -23.82 0.20
N ASN A 568 7.60 -24.33 0.22
CA ASN A 568 8.22 -24.90 1.42
C ASN A 568 7.37 -26.01 2.06
N ALA A 569 6.67 -26.78 1.24
CA ALA A 569 5.69 -27.78 1.69
C ALA A 569 6.25 -29.21 1.75
N ASN A 570 7.53 -29.39 1.38
CA ASN A 570 8.23 -30.68 1.37
C ASN A 570 7.56 -31.72 0.44
N MET A 571 6.87 -31.26 -0.61
CA MET A 571 6.25 -32.12 -1.62
C MET A 571 7.31 -32.84 -2.45
N THR A 572 7.14 -34.14 -2.66
CA THR A 572 8.04 -34.96 -3.50
C THR A 572 7.51 -35.17 -4.92
N ASP A 573 6.19 -35.30 -5.04
CA ASP A 573 5.52 -35.68 -6.29
C ASP A 573 4.25 -34.87 -6.51
N ILE A 574 3.85 -34.76 -7.78
CA ILE A 574 2.58 -34.14 -8.20
C ILE A 574 1.66 -35.27 -8.70
N PRO A 575 0.52 -35.53 -8.03
CA PRO A 575 -0.48 -36.48 -8.51
C PRO A 575 -0.97 -36.13 -9.93
N ARG A 576 -1.24 -37.14 -10.76
CA ARG A 576 -1.53 -36.95 -12.20
C ARG A 576 -2.74 -36.04 -12.45
N GLU A 577 -3.78 -36.18 -11.63
CA GLU A 577 -5.05 -35.48 -11.80
C GLU A 577 -5.20 -34.27 -10.86
N LEU A 578 -4.12 -33.88 -10.15
CA LEU A 578 -4.16 -32.78 -9.16
C LEU A 578 -4.75 -31.48 -9.73
N PHE A 579 -4.41 -31.17 -10.98
CA PHE A 579 -4.77 -29.91 -11.65
C PHE A 579 -5.95 -30.03 -12.63
N ALA A 580 -6.62 -31.19 -12.71
CA ALA A 580 -7.70 -31.42 -13.67
C ALA A 580 -8.87 -30.43 -13.53
N HIS A 581 -9.08 -29.89 -12.33
CA HIS A 581 -10.22 -29.01 -12.00
C HIS A 581 -9.87 -27.51 -11.96
N VAL A 582 -8.65 -27.12 -12.34
CA VAL A 582 -8.19 -25.71 -12.36
C VAL A 582 -7.62 -25.28 -13.72
N PRO A 583 -8.39 -25.41 -14.82
CA PRO A 583 -7.89 -25.16 -16.18
C PRO A 583 -7.58 -23.68 -16.47
N ASN A 584 -8.08 -22.74 -15.66
CA ASN A 584 -7.89 -21.30 -15.82
C ASN A 584 -6.64 -20.75 -15.12
N LEU A 585 -5.82 -21.64 -14.54
CA LEU A 585 -4.64 -21.23 -13.80
C LEU A 585 -3.62 -20.55 -14.73
N MET A 586 -3.24 -19.32 -14.38
CA MET A 586 -2.25 -18.51 -15.12
C MET A 586 -0.89 -18.44 -14.41
N THR A 587 -0.86 -18.54 -13.08
CA THR A 587 0.37 -18.49 -12.29
C THR A 587 0.43 -19.69 -11.33
N LEU A 588 1.54 -20.42 -11.39
CA LEU A 588 1.83 -21.55 -10.52
C LEU A 588 3.23 -21.39 -9.92
N ASP A 589 3.34 -21.37 -8.59
CA ASP A 589 4.60 -21.35 -7.87
C ASP A 589 4.67 -22.58 -6.96
N LEU A 590 5.61 -23.49 -7.24
CA LEU A 590 5.88 -24.70 -6.46
C LEU A 590 7.31 -24.69 -5.90
N SER A 591 7.87 -23.50 -5.66
CA SER A 591 9.26 -23.35 -5.20
C SER A 591 9.51 -23.83 -3.77
N GLY A 592 10.74 -24.27 -3.49
CA GLY A 592 11.14 -24.70 -2.14
C GLY A 592 10.56 -26.05 -1.71
N ASN A 593 10.23 -26.92 -2.66
CA ASN A 593 9.76 -28.28 -2.38
C ASN A 593 10.87 -29.31 -2.68
N LYS A 594 10.52 -30.59 -2.82
CA LYS A 594 11.44 -31.69 -3.16
C LYS A 594 11.00 -32.41 -4.44
N LEU A 595 10.42 -31.65 -5.37
CA LEU A 595 9.80 -32.20 -6.57
C LEU A 595 10.84 -32.75 -7.53
N ARG A 596 10.55 -33.92 -8.13
CA ARG A 596 11.35 -34.51 -9.22
C ARG A 596 10.76 -34.33 -10.63
N ILE A 597 9.53 -33.83 -10.70
CA ILE A 597 8.67 -33.57 -11.88
C ILE A 597 8.49 -34.76 -12.86
N GLU A 598 7.37 -35.45 -12.70
CA GLU A 598 6.96 -36.56 -13.58
C GLU A 598 6.38 -36.06 -14.92
N PRO A 599 6.52 -36.81 -16.03
CA PRO A 599 5.92 -36.50 -17.32
C PRO A 599 4.42 -36.24 -17.22
N TYR A 600 3.92 -35.23 -17.95
CA TYR A 600 2.50 -34.89 -18.09
C TYR A 600 1.78 -34.46 -16.80
N SER A 601 2.47 -34.30 -15.67
CA SER A 601 1.87 -33.88 -14.40
C SER A 601 1.21 -32.48 -14.44
N LEU A 602 1.54 -31.64 -15.43
CA LEU A 602 0.95 -30.30 -15.64
C LEU A 602 0.05 -30.23 -16.89
N ARG A 603 -0.33 -31.35 -17.50
CA ARG A 603 -1.00 -31.41 -18.82
C ARG A 603 -2.30 -30.59 -18.93
N TYR A 604 -2.98 -30.35 -17.81
CA TYR A 604 -4.27 -29.67 -17.76
C TYR A 604 -4.15 -28.14 -17.69
N LEU A 605 -2.94 -27.60 -17.55
CA LEU A 605 -2.69 -26.17 -17.31
C LEU A 605 -2.35 -25.40 -18.61
N SER A 606 -3.16 -25.55 -19.66
CA SER A 606 -2.88 -24.95 -20.97
C SER A 606 -2.84 -23.40 -20.96
N ASN A 607 -3.54 -22.76 -20.01
CA ASN A 607 -3.58 -21.30 -19.85
C ASN A 607 -2.45 -20.73 -18.97
N LEU A 608 -1.54 -21.58 -18.48
CA LEU A 608 -0.48 -21.16 -17.58
C LEU A 608 0.49 -20.21 -18.29
N VAL A 609 0.77 -19.05 -17.68
CA VAL A 609 1.65 -18.01 -18.20
C VAL A 609 2.97 -17.97 -17.43
N HIS A 610 2.92 -18.16 -16.12
CA HIS A 610 4.07 -18.11 -15.22
C HIS A 610 4.18 -19.39 -14.38
N LEU A 611 5.35 -20.02 -14.41
CA LEU A 611 5.66 -21.23 -13.65
C LEU A 611 6.99 -21.08 -12.89
N ASP A 612 6.94 -21.25 -11.57
CA ASP A 612 8.13 -21.33 -10.73
C ASP A 612 8.28 -22.73 -10.12
N LEU A 613 9.42 -23.37 -10.40
CA LEU A 613 9.85 -24.67 -9.92
C LEU A 613 11.21 -24.58 -9.20
N SER A 614 11.63 -23.39 -8.79
CA SER A 614 12.95 -23.17 -8.18
C SER A 614 13.10 -23.88 -6.84
N GLU A 615 14.32 -24.21 -6.43
CA GLU A 615 14.61 -24.88 -5.15
C GLU A 615 13.84 -26.20 -4.99
N ASN A 616 13.99 -27.09 -5.98
CA ASN A 616 13.44 -28.45 -5.98
C ASN A 616 14.56 -29.48 -6.30
N ASP A 617 14.18 -30.75 -6.46
CA ASP A 617 15.08 -31.87 -6.76
C ASP A 617 15.01 -32.31 -8.25
N ILE A 618 14.66 -31.39 -9.16
CA ILE A 618 14.48 -31.70 -10.59
C ILE A 618 15.84 -31.95 -11.25
N ALA A 619 16.02 -33.14 -11.83
CA ALA A 619 17.26 -33.54 -12.49
C ALA A 619 17.21 -33.45 -14.03
N PHE A 620 16.01 -33.52 -14.62
CA PHE A 620 15.80 -33.45 -16.06
C PHE A 620 14.42 -32.86 -16.37
N LEU A 621 14.32 -32.12 -17.48
CA LEU A 621 13.04 -31.64 -18.00
C LEU A 621 12.46 -32.70 -18.92
N THR A 622 11.36 -33.33 -18.48
CA THR A 622 10.56 -34.27 -19.26
C THR A 622 9.60 -33.54 -20.21
N ASN A 623 8.69 -34.26 -20.86
CA ASN A 623 7.64 -33.68 -21.71
C ASN A 623 6.54 -32.93 -20.92
N THR A 624 6.77 -32.61 -19.64
CA THR A 624 5.79 -31.97 -18.75
C THR A 624 5.44 -30.54 -19.15
N LEU A 625 6.37 -29.80 -19.76
CA LEU A 625 6.14 -28.40 -20.13
C LEU A 625 5.52 -28.22 -21.52
N ILE A 626 5.59 -29.24 -22.38
CA ILE A 626 5.11 -29.18 -23.77
C ILE A 626 3.62 -28.82 -23.87
N PRO A 627 2.71 -29.36 -23.03
CA PRO A 627 1.28 -29.04 -23.11
C PRO A 627 0.93 -27.58 -22.71
N LEU A 628 1.87 -26.83 -22.12
CA LEU A 628 1.63 -25.49 -21.57
C LEU A 628 1.76 -24.43 -22.67
N THR A 629 0.79 -24.37 -23.57
CA THR A 629 0.87 -23.59 -24.81
C THR A 629 0.91 -22.07 -24.61
N MET A 630 0.41 -21.55 -23.49
CA MET A 630 0.40 -20.12 -23.16
C MET A 630 1.59 -19.67 -22.28
N LEU A 631 2.51 -20.59 -21.97
CA LEU A 631 3.58 -20.36 -21.00
C LEU A 631 4.64 -19.40 -21.54
N ARG A 632 4.89 -18.32 -20.80
CA ARG A 632 5.83 -17.25 -21.18
C ARG A 632 7.05 -17.19 -20.28
N VAL A 633 6.86 -17.41 -18.98
CA VAL A 633 7.93 -17.26 -17.98
C VAL A 633 8.07 -18.55 -17.17
N VAL A 634 9.29 -19.09 -17.17
CA VAL A 634 9.64 -20.29 -16.40
C VAL A 634 10.91 -20.05 -15.59
N THR A 635 10.84 -20.32 -14.28
CA THR A 635 11.99 -20.27 -13.38
C THR A 635 12.19 -21.63 -12.74
N ILE A 636 13.37 -22.22 -12.93
CA ILE A 636 13.77 -23.53 -12.39
C ILE A 636 15.17 -23.39 -11.77
N ASP A 637 15.36 -22.33 -10.99
CA ASP A 637 16.65 -22.02 -10.36
C ASP A 637 16.93 -23.01 -9.22
N ARG A 638 18.21 -23.22 -8.85
CA ARG A 638 18.63 -24.05 -7.71
C ARG A 638 18.02 -25.46 -7.73
N ASN A 639 18.13 -26.15 -8.86
CA ASN A 639 17.73 -27.53 -9.04
C ASN A 639 18.97 -28.40 -9.40
N LYS A 640 18.76 -29.62 -9.87
CA LYS A 640 19.82 -30.60 -10.21
C LYS A 640 19.90 -30.89 -11.71
N ILE A 641 19.43 -29.97 -12.55
CA ILE A 641 19.34 -30.19 -14.00
C ILE A 641 20.74 -30.30 -14.59
N THR A 642 20.99 -31.34 -15.38
CA THR A 642 22.31 -31.61 -15.99
C THR A 642 22.39 -31.24 -17.48
N ASN A 643 21.25 -31.24 -18.18
CA ASN A 643 21.16 -30.91 -19.59
C ASN A 643 19.82 -30.24 -19.90
N ILE A 644 19.78 -29.45 -20.99
CA ILE A 644 18.56 -28.82 -21.49
C ILE A 644 18.37 -29.17 -22.98
N ASP A 645 17.14 -29.58 -23.32
CA ASP A 645 16.70 -29.80 -24.70
C ASP A 645 15.54 -28.85 -25.02
N PHE A 646 15.79 -27.86 -25.89
CA PHE A 646 14.81 -26.83 -26.23
C PHE A 646 13.57 -27.39 -26.96
N ARG A 647 13.60 -28.62 -27.47
CA ARG A 647 12.40 -29.29 -28.04
C ARG A 647 11.37 -29.67 -26.99
N ARG A 648 11.78 -29.79 -25.73
CA ARG A 648 10.90 -30.13 -24.60
C ARG A 648 10.25 -28.91 -23.94
N LEU A 649 10.49 -27.72 -24.49
CA LEU A 649 9.91 -26.47 -24.01
C LEU A 649 8.76 -26.02 -24.92
N PRO A 650 7.75 -25.33 -24.37
CA PRO A 650 6.66 -24.78 -25.16
C PRO A 650 7.14 -23.66 -26.09
N GLU A 651 6.46 -23.50 -27.24
CA GLU A 651 6.91 -22.61 -28.33
C GLU A 651 6.79 -21.11 -28.00
N GLU A 652 5.85 -20.74 -27.11
CA GLU A 652 5.55 -19.35 -26.73
C GLU A 652 6.42 -18.81 -25.57
N LEU A 653 7.34 -19.63 -25.06
CA LEU A 653 8.21 -19.26 -23.95
C LEU A 653 9.11 -18.07 -24.30
N THR A 654 9.10 -17.02 -23.48
CA THR A 654 9.88 -15.80 -23.68
C THR A 654 11.06 -15.67 -22.71
N ASP A 655 10.88 -16.14 -21.47
CA ASP A 655 11.85 -15.98 -20.38
C ASP A 655 12.07 -17.31 -19.66
N LEU A 656 13.33 -17.75 -19.63
CA LEU A 656 13.74 -18.99 -18.96
C LEU A 656 14.91 -18.73 -18.02
N SER A 657 14.75 -19.09 -16.74
CA SER A 657 15.81 -19.04 -15.73
C SER A 657 16.12 -20.44 -15.20
N LEU A 658 17.40 -20.78 -15.24
CA LEU A 658 17.96 -22.09 -14.86
C LEU A 658 19.21 -21.91 -14.00
N ARG A 659 19.26 -20.86 -13.19
CA ARG A 659 20.45 -20.51 -12.41
C ARG A 659 20.80 -21.56 -11.39
N ASN A 660 22.09 -21.71 -11.10
CA ASN A 660 22.59 -22.61 -10.07
C ASN A 660 22.06 -24.05 -10.23
N ASN A 661 22.09 -24.56 -11.46
CA ASN A 661 21.88 -25.97 -11.78
C ASN A 661 23.22 -26.64 -12.10
N TRP A 662 23.20 -27.86 -12.61
CA TRP A 662 24.39 -28.62 -12.99
C TRP A 662 24.53 -28.76 -14.52
N ILE A 663 23.99 -27.79 -15.28
CA ILE A 663 23.89 -27.89 -16.74
C ILE A 663 25.29 -27.87 -17.35
N SER A 664 25.63 -28.91 -18.10
CA SER A 664 26.87 -29.02 -18.88
C SER A 664 26.65 -29.12 -20.39
N THR A 665 25.45 -29.56 -20.82
CA THR A 665 25.09 -29.67 -22.24
C THR A 665 23.76 -29.01 -22.58
N ILE A 666 23.72 -28.35 -23.74
CA ILE A 666 22.53 -27.73 -24.32
C ILE A 666 22.29 -28.34 -25.70
N HIS A 667 21.08 -28.83 -25.93
CA HIS A 667 20.61 -29.35 -27.21
C HIS A 667 19.60 -28.39 -27.83
N TYR A 668 19.93 -27.88 -29.01
CA TYR A 668 19.11 -26.95 -29.77
C TYR A 668 18.88 -27.48 -31.18
N VAL A 669 17.63 -27.48 -31.61
CA VAL A 669 17.24 -27.76 -32.99
C VAL A 669 16.67 -26.47 -33.60
N PRO A 670 17.06 -26.09 -34.84
CA PRO A 670 16.50 -24.91 -35.51
C PRO A 670 14.97 -24.87 -35.42
N ASN A 671 14.42 -23.67 -35.17
CA ASN A 671 13.00 -23.37 -34.93
C ASN A 671 12.43 -23.79 -33.56
N SER A 672 13.16 -24.52 -32.70
CA SER A 672 12.77 -24.68 -31.29
C SER A 672 12.94 -23.36 -30.51
N ALA A 673 12.12 -23.13 -29.48
CA ALA A 673 12.18 -21.94 -28.62
C ALA A 673 12.22 -20.60 -29.37
N ARG A 674 11.48 -20.50 -30.49
CA ARG A 674 11.49 -19.37 -31.43
C ARG A 674 11.13 -18.01 -30.82
N HIS A 675 10.41 -18.01 -29.69
CA HIS A 675 10.02 -16.79 -28.99
C HIS A 675 10.89 -16.44 -27.78
N LEU A 676 11.87 -17.29 -27.43
CA LEU A 676 12.71 -17.10 -26.25
C LEU A 676 13.62 -15.87 -26.41
N ARG A 677 13.51 -14.92 -25.49
CA ARG A 677 14.25 -13.64 -25.50
C ARG A 677 15.26 -13.55 -24.38
N ARG A 678 14.96 -14.15 -23.22
CA ARG A 678 15.82 -14.11 -22.04
C ARG A 678 16.14 -15.53 -21.59
N LEU A 679 17.43 -15.82 -21.47
CA LEU A 679 17.93 -17.09 -20.95
C LEU A 679 18.96 -16.83 -19.84
N ASP A 680 18.66 -17.29 -18.64
CA ASP A 680 19.56 -17.16 -17.50
C ASP A 680 20.11 -18.54 -17.11
N LEU A 681 21.40 -18.73 -17.32
CA LEU A 681 22.15 -19.96 -17.08
C LEU A 681 23.31 -19.71 -16.09
N ALA A 682 23.25 -18.65 -15.29
CA ALA A 682 24.32 -18.33 -14.35
C ALA A 682 24.53 -19.45 -13.31
N GLY A 683 25.77 -19.71 -12.91
CA GLY A 683 26.08 -20.70 -11.87
C GLY A 683 25.94 -22.16 -12.31
N ASN A 684 26.12 -22.47 -13.59
CA ASN A 684 26.06 -23.82 -14.14
C ASN A 684 27.47 -24.39 -14.42
N ARG A 685 27.57 -25.45 -15.24
CA ARG A 685 28.80 -26.20 -15.52
C ARG A 685 29.14 -26.23 -17.01
N LEU A 686 28.70 -25.23 -17.78
CA LEU A 686 28.98 -25.15 -19.22
C LEU A 686 30.47 -24.86 -19.46
N GLU A 687 31.09 -25.61 -20.37
CA GLU A 687 32.51 -25.48 -20.71
C GLU A 687 32.77 -24.66 -21.99
N PHE A 688 31.79 -24.63 -22.90
CA PHE A 688 31.85 -23.84 -24.13
C PHE A 688 30.43 -23.63 -24.66
N PHE A 689 30.27 -22.69 -25.60
CA PHE A 689 29.08 -22.63 -26.45
C PHE A 689 29.46 -22.37 -27.91
N ALA A 690 28.60 -22.82 -28.82
CA ALA A 690 28.88 -22.88 -30.25
C ALA A 690 27.77 -22.22 -31.09
N GLY A 691 28.13 -21.89 -32.33
CA GLY A 691 27.20 -21.35 -33.32
C GLY A 691 26.43 -22.45 -34.05
N ALA A 692 25.36 -22.09 -34.77
CA ALA A 692 24.53 -23.04 -35.52
C ALA A 692 25.27 -23.76 -36.67
N GLY A 693 26.46 -23.28 -37.08
CA GLY A 693 27.31 -23.93 -38.09
C GLY A 693 28.22 -25.04 -37.55
N SER A 694 28.19 -25.33 -36.24
CA SER A 694 28.96 -26.42 -35.64
C SER A 694 28.37 -27.78 -36.03
N SER A 695 29.21 -28.70 -36.53
CA SER A 695 28.82 -30.05 -36.96
C SER A 695 28.18 -30.90 -35.86
N ALA A 696 28.38 -30.53 -34.59
CA ALA A 696 27.88 -31.29 -33.44
C ALA A 696 26.53 -30.81 -32.88
N TYR A 697 26.08 -29.58 -33.18
CA TYR A 697 24.87 -28.96 -32.58
C TYR A 697 24.80 -29.04 -31.03
N ILE A 698 25.94 -29.19 -30.36
CA ILE A 698 26.07 -29.23 -28.89
C ILE A 698 26.42 -27.83 -28.39
N ASN A 699 25.78 -27.43 -27.29
CA ASN A 699 25.97 -26.12 -26.66
C ASN A 699 25.65 -24.95 -27.60
N VAL A 700 24.67 -25.14 -28.49
CA VAL A 700 24.17 -24.09 -29.38
C VAL A 700 22.98 -23.38 -28.71
N LEU A 701 23.01 -22.05 -28.71
CA LEU A 701 21.95 -21.21 -28.13
C LEU A 701 20.90 -20.81 -29.19
N PRO A 702 19.61 -20.64 -28.82
CA PRO A 702 18.56 -20.19 -29.74
C PRO A 702 18.81 -18.82 -30.39
N ALA A 703 18.49 -18.70 -31.68
CA ALA A 703 18.67 -17.47 -32.48
C ALA A 703 17.85 -16.25 -32.00
N SER A 704 16.75 -16.50 -31.29
CA SER A 704 15.75 -15.52 -30.85
C SER A 704 16.18 -14.66 -29.66
N LEU A 705 17.24 -15.06 -28.97
CA LEU A 705 17.69 -14.47 -27.71
C LEU A 705 18.14 -13.01 -27.85
N ARG A 706 17.82 -12.23 -26.81
CA ARG A 706 18.22 -10.84 -26.60
C ARG A 706 19.13 -10.67 -25.39
N PHE A 707 18.90 -11.46 -24.35
CA PHE A 707 19.65 -11.45 -23.10
C PHE A 707 20.04 -12.87 -22.75
N VAL A 708 21.34 -13.08 -22.51
CA VAL A 708 21.87 -14.34 -21.98
C VAL A 708 22.83 -14.06 -20.85
N ASP A 709 22.59 -14.71 -19.71
CA ASP A 709 23.51 -14.73 -18.58
C ASP A 709 24.17 -16.10 -18.49
N LEU A 710 25.48 -16.16 -18.74
CA LEU A 710 26.34 -17.33 -18.61
C LEU A 710 27.39 -17.13 -17.52
N SER A 711 27.18 -16.17 -16.62
CA SER A 711 28.14 -15.87 -15.56
C SER A 711 28.33 -17.07 -14.62
N SER A 712 29.49 -17.18 -13.98
CA SER A 712 29.77 -18.26 -13.02
C SER A 712 29.59 -19.67 -13.59
N ASN A 713 30.01 -19.89 -14.84
CA ASN A 713 30.09 -21.21 -15.47
C ASN A 713 31.55 -21.69 -15.54
N LYS A 714 31.84 -22.70 -16.36
CA LYS A 714 33.20 -23.22 -16.60
C LYS A 714 33.70 -22.92 -18.00
N ILE A 715 33.18 -21.88 -18.65
CA ILE A 715 33.41 -21.62 -20.06
C ILE A 715 34.88 -21.28 -20.29
N ASN A 716 35.60 -22.08 -21.08
CA ASN A 716 37.04 -21.92 -21.30
C ASN A 716 37.40 -21.46 -22.72
N PHE A 717 36.53 -21.69 -23.71
CA PHE A 717 36.65 -21.15 -25.06
C PHE A 717 35.28 -20.82 -25.68
N LEU A 718 35.30 -19.92 -26.66
CA LEU A 718 34.16 -19.58 -27.51
C LEU A 718 34.43 -20.09 -28.93
N HIS A 719 33.48 -20.81 -29.53
CA HIS A 719 33.65 -21.32 -30.89
C HIS A 719 33.70 -20.17 -31.93
N GLU A 720 34.32 -20.42 -33.08
CA GLU A 720 34.24 -19.51 -34.22
C GLU A 720 32.78 -19.40 -34.68
N SER A 721 32.29 -18.19 -34.95
CA SER A 721 30.88 -17.95 -35.27
C SER A 721 29.86 -18.28 -34.16
N ALA A 722 30.27 -18.33 -32.88
CA ALA A 722 29.36 -18.61 -31.77
C ALA A 722 28.11 -17.70 -31.75
N MET A 723 28.26 -16.44 -32.20
CA MET A 723 27.19 -15.44 -32.23
C MET A 723 26.56 -15.21 -33.61
N GLN A 724 27.03 -15.87 -34.67
CA GLN A 724 26.71 -15.51 -36.06
C GLN A 724 25.20 -15.58 -36.38
N HIS A 725 24.46 -16.53 -35.80
CA HIS A 725 23.03 -16.70 -36.04
C HIS A 725 22.12 -15.90 -35.08
N MET A 726 22.67 -15.30 -34.02
CA MET A 726 21.91 -14.59 -32.97
C MET A 726 21.80 -13.08 -33.25
N GLN A 727 21.08 -12.72 -34.31
CA GLN A 727 21.00 -11.33 -34.80
C GLN A 727 20.35 -10.33 -33.83
N LYS A 728 19.58 -10.82 -32.84
CA LYS A 728 18.81 -9.98 -31.88
C LYS A 728 19.51 -9.80 -30.54
N MET A 729 20.70 -10.37 -30.36
CA MET A 729 21.41 -10.39 -29.08
C MET A 729 21.84 -8.99 -28.66
N ALA A 730 21.49 -8.57 -27.44
CA ALA A 730 21.81 -7.26 -26.90
C ALA A 730 22.72 -7.32 -25.67
N VAL A 731 22.60 -8.36 -24.83
CA VAL A 731 23.38 -8.49 -23.59
C VAL A 731 23.86 -9.92 -23.41
N LEU A 732 25.17 -10.09 -23.26
CA LEU A 732 25.85 -11.36 -22.97
C LEU A 732 26.71 -11.22 -21.72
N ASP A 733 26.35 -11.90 -20.63
CA ASP A 733 27.17 -11.95 -19.43
C ASP A 733 28.05 -13.22 -19.41
N LEU A 734 29.37 -13.05 -19.42
CA LEU A 734 30.37 -14.12 -19.34
C LEU A 734 31.28 -13.98 -18.11
N GLN A 735 30.89 -13.18 -17.12
CA GLN A 735 31.70 -12.96 -15.93
C GLN A 735 31.97 -14.26 -15.18
N ASN A 736 33.11 -14.33 -14.48
CA ASN A 736 33.44 -15.45 -13.60
C ASN A 736 33.41 -16.81 -14.33
N ASN A 737 34.10 -16.91 -15.46
CA ASN A 737 34.29 -18.14 -16.22
C ASN A 737 35.79 -18.48 -16.30
N SER A 738 36.16 -19.46 -17.14
CA SER A 738 37.53 -19.94 -17.33
C SER A 738 38.16 -19.44 -18.64
N LEU A 739 37.67 -18.32 -19.21
CA LEU A 739 38.13 -17.83 -20.51
C LEU A 739 39.56 -17.31 -20.43
N ARG A 740 40.42 -17.80 -21.33
CA ARG A 740 41.82 -17.35 -21.45
C ARG A 740 42.05 -16.38 -22.61
N GLU A 741 41.22 -16.45 -23.64
CA GLU A 741 41.26 -15.59 -24.82
C GLU A 741 39.84 -15.39 -25.35
N VAL A 742 39.53 -14.18 -25.82
CA VAL A 742 38.29 -13.85 -26.51
C VAL A 742 38.62 -13.00 -27.73
N LYS A 743 38.35 -13.52 -28.92
CA LYS A 743 38.56 -12.78 -30.17
C LYS A 743 37.31 -11.98 -30.51
N MET A 744 37.50 -10.83 -31.14
CA MET A 744 36.37 -10.00 -31.59
C MET A 744 35.44 -10.77 -32.54
N GLU A 745 36.02 -11.61 -33.42
CA GLU A 745 35.30 -12.46 -34.37
C GLU A 745 34.31 -13.44 -33.71
N ASN A 746 34.58 -13.91 -32.49
CA ASN A 746 33.66 -14.81 -31.77
C ASN A 746 32.34 -14.12 -31.42
N LEU A 747 32.35 -12.78 -31.33
CA LEU A 747 31.24 -11.95 -30.87
C LEU A 747 30.51 -11.22 -32.02
N LEU A 748 31.00 -11.36 -33.25
CA LEU A 748 30.37 -10.79 -34.44
C LEU A 748 29.14 -11.60 -34.84
N GLY A 749 28.02 -10.93 -35.08
CA GLY A 749 26.78 -11.56 -35.53
C GLY A 749 25.49 -10.83 -35.15
N SER A 750 25.51 -10.03 -34.07
CA SER A 750 24.34 -9.24 -33.68
C SER A 750 24.16 -8.01 -34.58
N LYS A 751 22.90 -7.74 -34.98
CA LYS A 751 22.49 -6.50 -35.69
C LYS A 751 22.15 -5.37 -34.71
N VAL A 752 22.17 -5.66 -33.41
CA VAL A 752 21.89 -4.71 -32.33
C VAL A 752 23.20 -4.42 -31.59
N SER A 753 23.27 -3.30 -30.86
CA SER A 753 24.40 -3.01 -29.98
C SER A 753 24.54 -4.11 -28.93
N LEU A 754 25.59 -4.92 -29.03
CA LEU A 754 25.87 -6.02 -28.13
C LEU A 754 26.73 -5.53 -26.96
N ARG A 755 26.23 -5.66 -25.73
CA ARG A 755 27.00 -5.43 -24.50
C ARG A 755 27.45 -6.76 -23.92
N VAL A 756 28.76 -6.87 -23.68
CA VAL A 756 29.40 -8.08 -23.15
C VAL A 756 30.06 -7.75 -21.81
N TYR A 757 29.92 -8.66 -20.85
CA TYR A 757 30.59 -8.60 -19.55
C TYR A 757 31.61 -9.74 -19.44
N LEU A 758 32.87 -9.43 -19.10
CA LEU A 758 34.01 -10.36 -19.17
C LEU A 758 34.85 -10.44 -17.89
N SER A 759 34.56 -9.64 -16.87
CA SER A 759 35.36 -9.59 -15.64
C SER A 759 35.42 -10.93 -14.90
N LYS A 760 36.45 -11.10 -14.05
CA LYS A 760 36.73 -12.34 -13.30
C LYS A 760 36.98 -13.58 -14.19
N ASN A 761 37.54 -13.39 -15.39
CA ASN A 761 38.07 -14.47 -16.21
C ASN A 761 39.62 -14.47 -16.17
N PRO A 762 40.28 -15.64 -16.23
CA PRO A 762 41.73 -15.77 -16.27
C PRO A 762 42.28 -15.46 -17.69
N LEU A 763 41.98 -14.27 -18.21
CA LEU A 763 42.41 -13.85 -19.55
C LEU A 763 43.94 -13.71 -19.59
N ARG A 764 44.59 -14.10 -20.68
CA ARG A 764 46.04 -13.85 -20.85
C ARG A 764 46.26 -12.48 -21.47
N CYS A 765 47.28 -11.74 -21.00
CA CYS A 765 47.70 -10.44 -21.53
C CYS A 765 48.35 -10.57 -22.93
N HIS A 766 47.59 -11.04 -23.91
CA HIS A 766 47.99 -11.15 -25.31
C HIS A 766 47.48 -9.94 -26.11
N CYS A 767 48.13 -9.57 -27.20
CA CYS A 767 47.67 -8.41 -27.97
C CYS A 767 46.30 -8.61 -28.66
N ASN A 768 45.87 -9.87 -28.85
CA ASN A 768 44.55 -10.19 -29.40
C ASN A 768 43.37 -9.75 -28.51
N ILE A 769 43.58 -9.39 -27.24
CA ILE A 769 42.51 -8.85 -26.37
C ILE A 769 42.50 -7.32 -26.34
N ARG A 770 43.40 -6.65 -27.07
CA ARG A 770 43.51 -5.17 -27.09
C ARG A 770 42.26 -4.49 -27.64
N TRP A 771 41.51 -5.16 -28.52
CA TRP A 771 40.24 -4.63 -29.07
C TRP A 771 39.24 -4.24 -27.97
N MET A 772 39.28 -4.90 -26.80
CA MET A 772 38.38 -4.64 -25.67
C MET A 772 38.54 -3.21 -25.12
N LEU A 773 39.73 -2.63 -25.20
CA LEU A 773 40.00 -1.25 -24.77
C LEU A 773 39.41 -0.21 -25.72
N HIS A 774 39.21 -0.59 -26.99
CA HIS A 774 38.62 0.26 -28.02
C HIS A 774 37.12 -0.02 -28.22
N ALA A 775 36.56 -1.00 -27.51
CA ALA A 775 35.14 -1.37 -27.51
C ALA A 775 34.28 -0.37 -26.70
N THR A 776 34.33 0.90 -27.12
CA THR A 776 33.60 2.03 -26.51
C THR A 776 32.09 1.95 -26.76
N GLU A 777 31.29 2.73 -26.02
CA GLU A 777 29.81 2.75 -26.10
C GLU A 777 29.22 2.91 -27.52
N LYS A 778 29.99 3.40 -28.49
CA LYS A 778 29.56 3.62 -29.88
C LYS A 778 29.86 2.44 -30.82
N LEU A 779 30.67 1.47 -30.42
CA LEU A 779 31.13 0.33 -31.23
C LEU A 779 30.47 -0.97 -30.74
N SER A 780 29.99 -1.80 -31.66
CA SER A 780 29.46 -3.14 -31.36
C SER A 780 30.48 -4.20 -31.80
N PRO A 781 30.91 -5.12 -30.92
CA PRO A 781 30.49 -5.31 -29.53
C PRO A 781 31.12 -4.28 -28.57
N THR A 782 30.39 -3.98 -27.50
CA THR A 782 30.78 -3.12 -26.36
C THR A 782 31.19 -3.98 -25.18
N VAL A 783 32.33 -3.70 -24.54
CA VAL A 783 32.72 -4.35 -23.27
C VAL A 783 32.31 -3.45 -22.12
N ALA A 784 31.22 -3.80 -21.44
CA ALA A 784 30.58 -2.93 -20.45
C ALA A 784 31.37 -2.83 -19.13
N ASP A 785 32.18 -3.84 -18.80
CA ASP A 785 32.96 -3.94 -17.56
C ASP A 785 34.47 -3.88 -17.80
N VAL A 786 34.92 -3.23 -18.88
CA VAL A 786 36.35 -3.15 -19.25
C VAL A 786 37.25 -2.63 -18.12
N SER A 787 36.74 -1.78 -17.22
CA SER A 787 37.48 -1.23 -16.08
C SER A 787 37.82 -2.26 -15.01
N THR A 788 37.11 -3.38 -14.94
CA THR A 788 37.32 -4.46 -13.97
C THR A 788 37.92 -5.72 -14.60
N VAL A 789 38.18 -5.71 -15.91
CA VAL A 789 38.83 -6.82 -16.61
C VAL A 789 40.30 -6.89 -16.23
N THR A 790 40.74 -8.06 -15.78
CA THR A 790 42.13 -8.38 -15.45
C THR A 790 42.71 -9.38 -16.45
N CYS A 791 44.02 -9.36 -16.64
CA CYS A 791 44.74 -10.37 -17.41
C CYS A 791 46.00 -10.87 -16.68
N GLU A 792 46.33 -12.14 -16.89
CA GLU A 792 47.53 -12.84 -16.44
C GLU A 792 48.68 -12.60 -17.42
N SER A 793 49.86 -12.26 -16.91
CA SER A 793 51.06 -12.14 -17.73
C SER A 793 51.43 -13.48 -18.37
N ILE A 794 51.79 -13.45 -19.66
CA ILE A 794 52.19 -14.66 -20.39
C ILE A 794 53.55 -15.20 -19.92
N VAL A 795 54.42 -14.31 -19.40
CA VAL A 795 55.77 -14.67 -18.92
C VAL A 795 55.74 -15.20 -17.49
N ASP A 796 54.91 -14.60 -16.64
CA ASP A 796 54.75 -14.96 -15.23
C ASP A 796 53.26 -15.04 -14.88
N PRO A 797 52.65 -16.23 -14.87
CA PRO A 797 51.23 -16.41 -14.58
C PRO A 797 50.81 -15.94 -13.19
N SER A 798 51.75 -15.79 -12.24
CA SER A 798 51.44 -15.28 -10.89
C SER A 798 51.12 -13.78 -10.89
N ARG A 799 51.54 -13.08 -11.96
CA ARG A 799 51.35 -11.65 -12.11
C ARG A 799 50.06 -11.36 -12.87
N VAL A 800 49.04 -10.92 -12.12
CA VAL A 800 47.74 -10.45 -12.64
C VAL A 800 47.71 -8.93 -12.63
N SER A 801 47.22 -8.30 -13.70
CA SER A 801 47.08 -6.84 -13.80
C SER A 801 45.75 -6.46 -14.44
N LEU A 802 45.24 -5.27 -14.10
CA LEU A 802 44.10 -4.68 -14.82
C LEU A 802 44.47 -4.48 -16.30
N LEU A 803 43.56 -4.78 -17.21
CA LEU A 803 43.82 -4.72 -18.66
C LEU A 803 44.27 -3.31 -19.10
N THR A 804 43.62 -2.27 -18.57
CA THR A 804 43.96 -0.87 -18.83
C THR A 804 45.38 -0.51 -18.36
N LEU A 805 45.81 -1.06 -17.23
CA LEU A 805 47.16 -0.85 -16.69
C LEU A 805 48.22 -1.65 -17.47
N ALA A 806 47.89 -2.87 -17.89
CA ALA A 806 48.75 -3.71 -18.69
C ALA A 806 49.03 -3.07 -20.06
N ASP A 807 48.02 -2.50 -20.73
CA ASP A 807 48.19 -1.76 -21.97
C ASP A 807 49.01 -0.48 -21.77
N ALA A 808 48.72 0.31 -20.72
CA ALA A 808 49.49 1.52 -20.40
C ALA A 808 50.98 1.25 -20.10
N ARG A 809 51.33 0.03 -19.69
CA ARG A 809 52.72 -0.42 -19.46
C ARG A 809 53.34 -1.19 -20.63
N ASN A 810 52.63 -1.26 -21.77
CA ASN A 810 53.00 -2.07 -22.94
C ASN A 810 53.25 -3.55 -22.60
N GLU A 811 52.49 -4.13 -21.65
CA GLU A 811 52.64 -5.51 -21.17
C GLU A 811 51.83 -6.54 -21.99
N LEU A 812 51.05 -6.08 -22.97
CA LEU A 812 50.35 -6.94 -23.92
C LEU A 812 51.34 -7.52 -24.95
N LEU A 813 51.55 -8.83 -24.93
CA LEU A 813 52.51 -9.49 -25.85
C LEU A 813 51.80 -10.11 -27.04
N CYS A 814 52.33 -9.93 -28.25
CA CYS A 814 51.86 -10.61 -29.45
C CYS A 814 52.66 -11.88 -29.74
N LYS A 815 52.03 -12.90 -30.32
CA LYS A 815 52.76 -14.01 -30.96
C LYS A 815 53.53 -13.51 -32.19
N TYR A 816 54.85 -13.69 -32.19
CA TYR A 816 55.70 -13.39 -33.34
C TYR A 816 55.60 -14.52 -34.37
N LYS A 817 55.09 -14.23 -35.57
CA LYS A 817 55.15 -15.12 -36.73
C LYS A 817 56.24 -14.60 -37.67
N ASN A 818 57.29 -15.38 -37.90
CA ASN A 818 58.26 -15.09 -38.96
C ASN A 818 57.63 -15.41 -40.33
N ILE A 819 57.85 -14.55 -41.32
CA ILE A 819 57.61 -14.88 -42.73
C ILE A 819 58.94 -15.41 -43.25
N CYS A 820 59.00 -16.66 -43.69
CA CYS A 820 60.13 -17.16 -44.47
C CYS A 820 59.77 -17.05 -45.96
N GLU A 821 60.63 -16.47 -46.78
CA GLU A 821 60.50 -16.56 -48.23
C GLU A 821 60.56 -18.02 -48.68
N ALA A 822 59.81 -18.35 -49.74
CA ALA A 822 59.61 -19.72 -50.22
C ALA A 822 60.91 -20.44 -50.64
N GLU A 823 62.04 -19.74 -50.74
CA GLU A 823 63.33 -20.28 -51.17
C GLU A 823 64.36 -20.42 -50.05
N CYS A 824 64.02 -20.20 -48.78
CA CYS A 824 64.99 -20.30 -47.68
C CYS A 824 65.31 -21.77 -47.31
N PRO A 825 66.52 -22.29 -47.57
CA PRO A 825 66.83 -23.70 -47.35
C PRO A 825 67.33 -23.90 -45.91
N CYS A 826 66.42 -24.11 -44.95
CA CYS A 826 66.77 -24.30 -43.53
C CYS A 826 67.12 -25.74 -43.12
N CYS A 827 67.65 -26.59 -44.01
CA CYS A 827 67.87 -28.01 -43.69
C CYS A 827 69.31 -28.53 -43.68
N SER A 828 70.34 -27.68 -43.67
CA SER A 828 71.73 -28.19 -43.61
C SER A 828 72.78 -27.28 -42.95
N ALA A 829 72.39 -26.14 -42.39
CA ALA A 829 73.31 -25.28 -41.63
C ALA A 829 72.88 -25.17 -40.16
N VAL A 830 73.86 -25.31 -39.26
CA VAL A 830 73.71 -25.18 -37.79
C VAL A 830 73.19 -23.78 -37.40
N GLU A 831 73.36 -22.80 -38.28
CA GLU A 831 72.77 -21.46 -38.18
C GLU A 831 71.99 -21.14 -39.47
N CYS A 832 70.66 -21.25 -39.45
CA CYS A 832 69.82 -20.70 -40.52
C CYS A 832 69.63 -19.20 -40.28
N PRO A 833 70.07 -18.28 -41.17
CA PRO A 833 69.90 -16.85 -41.01
C PRO A 833 68.50 -16.40 -41.44
N CYS A 834 67.46 -17.16 -41.05
CA CYS A 834 66.11 -16.64 -41.03
C CYS A 834 66.08 -15.52 -39.98
N ARG A 835 66.22 -14.30 -40.47
CA ARG A 835 66.45 -13.06 -39.71
C ARG A 835 65.69 -13.07 -38.37
N ARG A 836 66.45 -13.16 -37.27
CA ARG A 836 65.99 -13.00 -35.88
C ARG A 836 65.83 -11.53 -35.49
N ASP A 837 65.83 -10.62 -36.45
CA ASP A 837 65.68 -9.20 -36.16
C ASP A 837 64.22 -8.91 -35.83
N CYS A 838 63.96 -8.79 -34.54
CA CYS A 838 62.69 -8.24 -34.06
C CYS A 838 62.60 -6.81 -34.63
N PRO A 839 61.54 -6.46 -35.38
CA PRO A 839 61.50 -5.19 -36.08
C PRO A 839 61.51 -4.06 -35.04
N PRO A 840 62.41 -3.05 -35.16
CA PRO A 840 62.37 -1.88 -34.29
C PRO A 840 61.02 -1.16 -34.45
N PRO A 841 60.38 -0.67 -33.38
CA PRO A 841 60.86 -0.59 -31.99
C PRO A 841 60.39 -1.76 -31.11
N CYS A 842 60.31 -2.99 -31.60
CA CYS A 842 59.79 -4.12 -30.83
C CYS A 842 60.90 -5.05 -30.30
N GLN A 843 60.69 -5.60 -29.11
CA GLN A 843 61.57 -6.57 -28.44
C GLN A 843 60.95 -7.96 -28.41
N CYS A 844 61.72 -8.99 -28.76
CA CYS A 844 61.25 -10.36 -28.77
C CYS A 844 61.57 -11.06 -27.43
N LEU A 845 60.59 -11.72 -26.82
CA LEU A 845 60.70 -12.47 -25.57
C LEU A 845 60.55 -13.97 -25.84
N ARG A 846 61.42 -14.78 -25.23
CA ARG A 846 61.40 -16.25 -25.34
C ARG A 846 60.64 -16.86 -24.18
N SER A 847 59.72 -17.78 -24.47
CA SER A 847 59.03 -18.58 -23.44
C SER A 847 60.01 -19.42 -22.63
N ALA A 848 59.89 -19.42 -21.30
CA ALA A 848 60.74 -20.17 -20.38
C ALA A 848 60.51 -21.70 -20.43
N ASN A 849 59.42 -22.15 -21.07
CA ASN A 849 59.04 -23.57 -21.09
C ASN A 849 59.74 -24.31 -22.23
N THR A 850 60.66 -25.22 -21.91
CA THR A 850 61.61 -25.89 -22.83
C THR A 850 60.94 -26.70 -23.96
N ALA A 851 59.69 -27.15 -23.76
CA ALA A 851 58.89 -27.82 -24.79
C ALA A 851 58.28 -26.87 -25.85
N SER A 852 58.25 -25.57 -25.59
CA SER A 852 57.59 -24.54 -26.43
C SER A 852 58.56 -23.65 -27.22
N THR A 853 59.82 -24.05 -27.33
CA THR A 853 60.96 -23.27 -27.86
C THR A 853 60.80 -22.69 -29.27
N LYS A 854 59.69 -22.95 -29.96
CA LYS A 854 59.34 -22.42 -31.29
C LYS A 854 58.45 -21.17 -31.27
N VAL A 855 58.05 -20.64 -30.11
CA VAL A 855 57.19 -19.44 -30.03
C VAL A 855 57.94 -18.26 -29.45
N CYS A 856 58.30 -17.30 -30.30
CA CYS A 856 58.74 -15.98 -29.86
C CYS A 856 57.52 -15.08 -29.64
N LEU A 857 57.54 -14.28 -28.59
CA LEU A 857 56.56 -13.21 -28.35
C LEU A 857 57.21 -11.88 -28.71
N GLN A 858 56.44 -10.91 -29.19
CA GLN A 858 56.91 -9.58 -29.53
C GLN A 858 56.21 -8.56 -28.62
N LYS A 859 57.01 -7.72 -27.97
CA LYS A 859 56.61 -6.56 -27.19
C LYS A 859 56.95 -5.32 -28.02
N CYS A 860 55.97 -4.59 -28.52
CA CYS A 860 56.23 -3.35 -29.26
C CYS A 860 56.17 -2.15 -28.31
N PHE A 861 57.19 -1.30 -28.37
CA PHE A 861 57.31 -0.10 -27.54
C PHE A 861 56.50 1.07 -28.09
#